data_AF-A0A7Y5SMX8-F1
#
_entry.id   AF-A0A7Y5SMX8-F1
#
_cell.length_a   1.000
_cell.length_b   1.000
_cell.length_c   1.000
_cell.angle_alpha   90.00
_cell.angle_beta   90.00
_cell.angle_gamma   90.00
#
_symmetry.space_group_name_H-M   'P 1'
#
loop_
_entity.id
_entity.type
_entity.pdbx_description
1 polymer ?
#
loop_
_entity_poly.entity_id
_entity_poly.type
_entity_poly.pdbx_seq_one_letter_code
_entity_poly.pdbx_strand_id
1 'polypeptide(L)'
;MARYIRTAALLPLVFAVWMFPAVAGLLLPHATVDGQEIRIHGVPYRPDPPPAIDGRLDEWKAVPNRLDLSGKEHATYSPQRWRSPDDLSARVWLAWREEYLYLAADVVDDRHSQKGRGQQMFRGDHVEWYLDLAPRLEPDRKPLGQGQVLLGLSPGSLQKTGDPLTDLPAEVMVYRPEGAAASGIRIASQKTDRGYVIEAAVPWSLLGQFAGNPALRPAIGLAFGLEVAVSDNDNPEPAQEKMLTAMTEPWKQSRDRMLKAVLAPADGMAPPVVEGRELAASVQLAPGKREELKFAGMAPPPGNEVVLALKARVDFKQAAGYTPALRVKVNGTALDAKRLMNWLPEETRVDGHTMHPAAGDVFNTPYSPDFDAPNRSPSYALRSGPKLCRYELRVTDLIKDDNLLVLENAAPAELDRMVVVGDVRLETRPPVVQRKKRPAPSGPLPVLCPAAERKVACAVQQPSPAEIAITLRGSVFRVVSEFSTPEPAWVRGPSSSFDFQRQIEQRDEAIVVRDTFTNRTDENLPLIERHRAYAPKTFTKVWLAGLSPSNLASSASDPENPTSYGTTADLGIGLIPLDDVALVHATNFSAEDHVGLADNQLVLAPRATHVTEWAVLPTTSPDYFQFINAVAKVLQFT
;
A
#
# COMPACT_ATOMS: atom_id res chain seq x y z
N MET A 1 -63.23 9.44 -58.96
CA MET A 1 -64.33 9.93 -58.11
C MET A 1 -64.33 9.09 -56.83
N ALA A 2 -64.15 9.76 -55.68
CA ALA A 2 -64.28 9.39 -54.24
C ALA A 2 -64.76 7.94 -53.88
N ARG A 3 -64.10 7.16 -52.99
CA ARG A 3 -63.79 7.26 -51.52
C ARG A 3 -64.82 6.55 -50.61
N TYR A 4 -64.31 5.75 -49.66
CA TYR A 4 -64.62 5.60 -48.20
C TYR A 4 -64.66 4.13 -47.71
N ILE A 5 -63.55 3.61 -47.14
CA ILE A 5 -63.19 3.38 -45.70
C ILE A 5 -64.07 2.35 -44.95
N ARG A 6 -63.42 1.31 -44.41
CA ARG A 6 -63.97 0.28 -43.50
C ARG A 6 -63.26 0.29 -42.15
N THR A 7 -64.06 0.16 -41.09
CA THR A 7 -63.70 -0.16 -39.69
C THR A 7 -63.97 -1.64 -39.42
N ALA A 8 -63.14 -2.28 -38.58
CA ALA A 8 -63.38 -3.60 -37.98
C ALA A 8 -62.90 -3.61 -36.52
N ALA A 9 -63.47 -4.51 -35.73
CA ALA A 9 -63.73 -4.38 -34.30
C ALA A 9 -62.66 -4.94 -33.34
N LEU A 10 -62.57 -4.25 -32.19
CA LEU A 10 -62.44 -4.67 -30.77
C LEU A 10 -62.52 -6.17 -30.43
N LEU A 11 -61.97 -6.73 -29.34
CA LEU A 11 -61.06 -6.44 -28.19
C LEU A 11 -60.91 -7.85 -27.46
N PRO A 12 -60.39 -8.06 -26.23
CA PRO A 12 -59.68 -7.20 -25.27
C PRO A 12 -58.40 -7.80 -24.64
N LEU A 13 -57.49 -6.97 -24.11
CA LEU A 13 -56.76 -7.32 -22.88
C LEU A 13 -56.31 -6.06 -22.10
N VAL A 14 -56.33 -6.22 -20.78
CA VAL A 14 -56.30 -5.25 -19.67
C VAL A 14 -55.05 -4.35 -19.62
N PHE A 15 -55.26 -3.05 -19.34
CA PHE A 15 -54.24 -2.02 -19.09
C PHE A 15 -53.80 -1.99 -17.62
N ALA A 16 -52.49 -1.89 -17.38
CA ALA A 16 -51.90 -1.33 -16.17
C ALA A 16 -50.77 -0.36 -16.55
N VAL A 17 -50.87 0.88 -16.08
CA VAL A 17 -50.01 2.02 -16.41
C VAL A 17 -48.83 2.08 -15.46
N TRP A 18 -47.61 2.26 -15.99
CA TRP A 18 -46.46 2.81 -15.26
C TRP A 18 -45.78 3.87 -16.13
N MET A 19 -45.67 5.09 -15.57
CA MET A 19 -44.96 6.25 -16.11
C MET A 19 -43.44 6.05 -16.00
N PHE A 20 -42.69 6.34 -17.06
CA PHE A 20 -41.24 6.59 -17.03
C PHE A 20 -40.97 8.04 -17.42
N PRO A 21 -40.10 8.78 -16.72
CA PRO A 21 -39.65 10.10 -17.16
C PRO A 21 -38.50 9.96 -18.16
N ALA A 22 -38.57 10.76 -19.24
CA ALA A 22 -37.55 10.86 -20.27
C ALA A 22 -36.29 11.57 -19.76
N VAL A 23 -35.12 10.96 -19.95
CA VAL A 23 -33.82 11.63 -19.85
C VAL A 23 -33.30 11.84 -21.26
N ALA A 24 -33.14 13.11 -21.65
CA ALA A 24 -32.57 13.52 -22.92
C ALA A 24 -31.08 13.14 -22.98
N GLY A 25 -30.70 12.33 -23.96
CA GLY A 25 -29.32 11.98 -24.26
C GLY A 25 -28.58 13.15 -24.92
N LEU A 26 -27.48 13.58 -24.32
CA LEU A 26 -26.50 14.44 -24.95
C LEU A 26 -25.57 13.56 -25.81
N LEU A 27 -25.73 13.64 -27.14
CA LEU A 27 -24.82 13.02 -28.11
C LEU A 27 -23.52 13.83 -28.18
N LEU A 28 -22.40 13.23 -27.77
CA LEU A 28 -21.05 13.73 -28.06
C LEU A 28 -20.48 13.02 -29.30
N PRO A 29 -19.80 13.72 -30.21
CA PRO A 29 -19.25 13.11 -31.41
C PRO A 29 -18.02 12.27 -31.05
N HIS A 30 -18.07 10.99 -31.39
CA HIS A 30 -16.94 10.08 -31.28
C HIS A 30 -16.16 10.14 -32.60
N ALA A 31 -14.94 10.66 -32.57
CA ALA A 31 -14.01 10.48 -33.68
C ALA A 31 -13.38 9.08 -33.54
N THR A 32 -13.83 8.16 -34.37
CA THR A 32 -13.24 6.83 -34.55
C THR A 32 -11.98 6.94 -35.40
N VAL A 33 -10.85 6.50 -34.84
CA VAL A 33 -9.70 5.97 -35.59
C VAL A 33 -9.39 4.62 -34.94
N ASP A 34 -9.60 3.54 -35.70
CA ASP A 34 -9.29 2.12 -35.41
C ASP A 34 -9.11 1.72 -33.94
N GLY A 35 -10.22 1.43 -33.26
CA GLY A 35 -10.48 0.07 -32.78
C GLY A 35 -9.56 -0.55 -31.73
N GLN A 36 -9.03 0.20 -30.77
CA GLN A 36 -8.83 -0.24 -29.38
C GLN A 36 -8.57 1.00 -28.52
N GLU A 37 -9.46 1.33 -27.58
CA GLU A 37 -9.13 2.29 -26.53
C GLU A 37 -7.88 1.76 -25.79
N ILE A 38 -6.77 2.49 -25.85
CA ILE A 38 -5.58 2.18 -25.06
C ILE A 38 -5.94 2.45 -23.59
N ARG A 39 -6.51 1.46 -22.92
CA ARG A 39 -6.90 1.54 -21.53
C ARG A 39 -5.64 1.45 -20.66
N ILE A 40 -5.23 2.58 -20.09
CA ILE A 40 -4.12 2.64 -19.16
C ILE A 40 -4.56 2.01 -17.84
N HIS A 41 -3.83 1.00 -17.37
CA HIS A 41 -4.13 0.31 -16.14
C HIS A 41 -3.66 1.14 -14.93
N GLY A 42 -4.59 1.69 -14.16
CA GLY A 42 -4.28 2.41 -12.92
C GLY A 42 -4.03 1.43 -11.78
N VAL A 43 -2.81 1.38 -11.24
CA VAL A 43 -2.49 0.63 -10.03
C VAL A 43 -2.81 1.51 -8.81
N PRO A 44 -3.87 1.22 -8.03
CA PRO A 44 -4.36 2.11 -6.97
C PRO A 44 -3.41 2.24 -5.79
N TYR A 45 -3.37 3.44 -5.21
CA TYR A 45 -2.76 3.67 -3.90
C TYR A 45 -3.57 2.95 -2.81
N ARG A 46 -2.92 2.26 -1.87
CA ARG A 46 -3.60 1.61 -0.74
C ARG A 46 -3.51 2.46 0.53
N PRO A 47 -4.63 3.07 1.01
CA PRO A 47 -4.65 3.75 2.30
C PRO A 47 -4.45 2.78 3.47
N ASP A 48 -4.13 3.32 4.65
CA ASP A 48 -3.99 2.51 5.86
C ASP A 48 -5.28 1.74 6.21
N PRO A 49 -5.16 0.49 6.71
CA PRO A 49 -3.91 -0.26 6.86
C PRO A 49 -3.36 -0.81 5.52
N PRO A 50 -2.02 -0.96 5.38
CA PRO A 50 -1.44 -1.62 4.21
C PRO A 50 -1.93 -3.08 4.11
N PRO A 51 -1.85 -3.72 2.93
CA PRO A 51 -2.12 -5.14 2.82
C PRO A 51 -1.15 -5.93 3.69
N ALA A 52 -1.66 -6.87 4.47
CA ALA A 52 -0.83 -7.90 5.07
C ALA A 52 -0.41 -8.86 3.95
N ILE A 53 0.84 -9.34 4.00
CA ILE A 53 1.31 -10.38 3.07
C ILE A 53 1.24 -11.68 3.84
N ASP A 54 0.06 -12.30 3.85
CA ASP A 54 -0.28 -13.33 4.82
C ASP A 54 -1.06 -14.53 4.24
N GLY A 55 -1.28 -14.51 2.92
CA GLY A 55 -2.00 -15.51 2.15
C GLY A 55 -3.51 -15.31 2.18
N ARG A 56 -4.04 -14.10 2.42
CA ARG A 56 -5.49 -13.83 2.50
C ARG A 56 -5.90 -12.59 1.72
N LEU A 57 -7.10 -12.64 1.14
CA LEU A 57 -7.55 -11.63 0.19
C LEU A 57 -8.62 -10.68 0.73
N ASP A 58 -8.87 -10.68 2.04
CA ASP A 58 -9.96 -9.90 2.63
C ASP A 58 -9.78 -8.39 2.43
N GLU A 59 -8.57 -7.88 2.63
CA GLU A 59 -8.20 -6.50 2.31
C GLU A 59 -8.27 -6.17 0.82
N TRP A 60 -8.03 -7.15 -0.05
CA TRP A 60 -7.88 -6.96 -1.49
C TRP A 60 -9.21 -6.84 -2.22
N LYS A 61 -10.29 -7.39 -1.66
CA LYS A 61 -11.65 -7.32 -2.24
C LYS A 61 -12.11 -5.88 -2.58
N ALA A 62 -11.64 -4.89 -1.81
CA ALA A 62 -11.96 -3.48 -2.00
C ALA A 62 -11.00 -2.73 -2.95
N VAL A 63 -9.91 -3.36 -3.40
CA VAL A 63 -8.93 -2.74 -4.31
C VAL A 63 -9.52 -2.72 -5.73
N PRO A 64 -9.63 -1.54 -6.38
CA PRO A 64 -10.19 -1.43 -7.73
C PRO A 64 -9.23 -1.94 -8.79
N ASN A 65 -9.71 -2.02 -10.04
CA ASN A 65 -8.94 -2.40 -11.23
C ASN A 65 -8.26 -3.78 -11.15
N ARG A 66 -8.89 -4.77 -10.52
CA ARG A 66 -8.37 -6.14 -10.65
C ARG A 66 -8.34 -6.57 -12.11
N LEU A 67 -7.38 -7.42 -12.44
CA LEU A 67 -7.30 -8.12 -13.71
C LEU A 67 -8.02 -9.47 -13.54
N ASP A 68 -9.02 -9.73 -14.38
CA ASP A 68 -9.78 -10.98 -14.37
C ASP A 68 -9.33 -11.85 -15.56
N LEU A 69 -8.47 -12.84 -15.31
CA LEU A 69 -7.91 -13.76 -16.29
C LEU A 69 -8.75 -15.05 -16.27
N SER A 70 -9.91 -15.02 -16.90
CA SER A 70 -10.87 -16.15 -16.85
C SER A 70 -11.34 -16.65 -18.22
N GLY A 71 -11.11 -15.87 -19.28
CA GLY A 71 -11.49 -16.24 -20.64
C GLY A 71 -10.36 -16.90 -21.44
N LYS A 72 -10.73 -17.61 -22.51
CA LYS A 72 -9.80 -18.29 -23.42
C LYS A 72 -8.81 -17.33 -24.09
N GLU A 73 -9.21 -16.07 -24.27
CA GLU A 73 -8.38 -14.98 -24.78
C GLU A 73 -7.14 -14.72 -23.92
N HIS A 74 -7.17 -15.07 -22.63
CA HIS A 74 -6.02 -14.96 -21.74
C HIS A 74 -5.06 -16.14 -21.85
N ALA A 75 -5.47 -17.28 -22.42
CA ALA A 75 -4.62 -18.45 -22.59
C ALA A 75 -3.64 -18.26 -23.76
N THR A 76 -2.57 -17.50 -23.52
CA THR A 76 -1.68 -17.04 -24.60
C THR A 76 -0.46 -17.95 -24.81
N TYR A 77 -0.16 -18.84 -23.87
CA TYR A 77 0.84 -19.91 -24.01
C TYR A 77 0.16 -21.27 -24.01
N SER A 78 0.33 -22.02 -25.10
CA SER A 78 -0.36 -23.30 -25.35
C SER A 78 -1.90 -23.23 -25.18
N PRO A 79 -2.62 -22.29 -25.83
CA PRO A 79 -4.08 -22.10 -25.71
C PRO A 79 -4.92 -23.37 -25.87
N GLN A 80 -4.44 -24.32 -26.67
CA GLN A 80 -5.09 -25.61 -26.92
C GLN A 80 -5.13 -26.54 -25.71
N ARG A 81 -4.32 -26.27 -24.67
CA ARG A 81 -4.29 -27.05 -23.42
C ARG A 81 -5.27 -26.53 -22.38
N TRP A 82 -5.62 -25.24 -22.42
CA TRP A 82 -6.60 -24.65 -21.52
C TRP A 82 -8.01 -25.18 -21.84
N ARG A 83 -8.70 -25.72 -20.84
CA ARG A 83 -10.00 -26.37 -21.02
C ARG A 83 -11.16 -25.48 -20.64
N SER A 84 -11.07 -24.82 -19.48
CA SER A 84 -12.12 -24.01 -18.91
C SER A 84 -11.57 -23.11 -17.78
N PRO A 85 -12.37 -22.17 -17.26
CA PRO A 85 -11.98 -21.38 -16.09
C PRO A 85 -11.80 -22.21 -14.80
N ASP A 86 -12.35 -23.43 -14.76
CA ASP A 86 -12.18 -24.37 -13.64
C ASP A 86 -10.88 -25.18 -13.75
N ASP A 87 -10.29 -25.26 -14.95
CA ASP A 87 -8.96 -25.82 -15.21
C ASP A 87 -7.89 -24.79 -14.83
N LEU A 88 -8.01 -23.55 -15.33
CA LEU A 88 -7.16 -22.45 -14.89
C LEU A 88 -7.89 -21.11 -15.02
N SER A 89 -7.96 -20.34 -13.95
CA SER A 89 -8.32 -18.92 -14.00
C SER A 89 -7.69 -18.14 -12.86
N ALA A 90 -7.57 -16.82 -13.00
CA ALA A 90 -7.00 -15.99 -11.94
C ALA A 90 -7.69 -14.63 -11.82
N ARG A 91 -7.75 -14.15 -10.58
CA ARG A 91 -8.06 -12.74 -10.27
C ARG A 91 -6.83 -12.13 -9.65
N VAL A 92 -6.31 -11.07 -10.26
CA VAL A 92 -5.06 -10.43 -9.84
C VAL A 92 -5.34 -8.99 -9.42
N TRP A 93 -4.93 -8.64 -8.22
CA TRP A 93 -4.95 -7.29 -7.70
C TRP A 93 -3.55 -6.72 -7.63
N LEU A 94 -3.46 -5.41 -7.90
CA LEU A 94 -2.25 -4.63 -7.78
C LEU A 94 -2.55 -3.43 -6.89
N ALA A 95 -1.59 -3.04 -6.08
CA ALA A 95 -1.67 -1.83 -5.27
C ALA A 95 -0.28 -1.26 -5.03
N TRP A 96 -0.20 0.00 -4.63
CA TRP A 96 1.06 0.60 -4.21
C TRP A 96 0.93 1.43 -2.94
N ARG A 97 2.05 1.54 -2.23
CA ARG A 97 2.33 2.54 -1.19
C ARG A 97 3.74 3.09 -1.39
N GLU A 98 4.13 4.05 -0.58
CA GLU A 98 5.46 4.65 -0.59
C GLU A 98 6.59 3.62 -0.40
N GLU A 99 6.34 2.54 0.34
CA GLU A 99 7.33 1.53 0.68
C GLU A 99 7.38 0.39 -0.35
N TYR A 100 6.23 -0.09 -0.82
CA TYR A 100 6.12 -1.30 -1.65
C TYR A 100 5.18 -1.14 -2.85
N LEU A 101 5.47 -1.91 -3.91
CA LEU A 101 4.52 -2.32 -4.93
C LEU A 101 4.00 -3.71 -4.56
N TYR A 102 2.69 -3.89 -4.57
CA TYR A 102 2.04 -5.10 -4.10
C TYR A 102 1.32 -5.83 -5.25
N LEU A 103 1.33 -7.17 -5.20
CA LEU A 103 0.52 -8.04 -6.04
C LEU A 103 -0.17 -9.07 -5.16
N ALA A 104 -1.43 -9.35 -5.45
CA ALA A 104 -2.14 -10.50 -4.91
C ALA A 104 -2.87 -11.24 -6.03
N ALA A 105 -2.91 -12.56 -5.98
CA ALA A 105 -3.63 -13.38 -6.94
C ALA A 105 -4.46 -14.46 -6.24
N ASP A 106 -5.70 -14.62 -6.68
CA ASP A 106 -6.55 -15.78 -6.42
C ASP A 106 -6.57 -16.64 -7.68
N VAL A 107 -5.96 -17.83 -7.59
CA VAL A 107 -5.79 -18.76 -8.71
C VAL A 107 -6.69 -19.96 -8.50
N VAL A 108 -7.54 -20.21 -9.49
CA VAL A 108 -8.27 -21.47 -9.65
C VAL A 108 -7.41 -22.38 -10.51
N ASP A 109 -7.17 -23.59 -10.01
CA ASP A 109 -6.31 -24.61 -10.57
C ASP A 109 -6.82 -25.98 -10.08
N ASP A 110 -7.17 -26.87 -11.00
CA ASP A 110 -7.70 -28.19 -10.65
C ASP A 110 -6.63 -29.14 -10.10
N ARG A 111 -5.34 -28.87 -10.36
CA ARG A 111 -4.23 -29.69 -9.88
C ARG A 111 -2.92 -28.91 -9.66
N HIS A 112 -2.84 -28.29 -8.48
CA HIS A 112 -1.58 -27.73 -7.98
C HIS A 112 -0.40 -28.74 -7.93
N SER A 113 0.68 -28.41 -8.61
CA SER A 113 1.99 -29.06 -8.73
C SER A 113 3.14 -28.04 -8.84
N GLN A 114 3.78 -27.76 -7.70
CA GLN A 114 5.03 -27.01 -7.64
C GLN A 114 6.12 -27.84 -6.93
N LYS A 115 7.16 -28.21 -7.69
CA LYS A 115 8.27 -29.08 -7.24
C LYS A 115 9.64 -28.43 -7.40
N GLY A 116 9.71 -27.31 -8.12
CA GLY A 116 10.93 -26.58 -8.40
C GLY A 116 11.29 -25.59 -7.28
N ARG A 117 12.56 -25.18 -7.27
CA ARG A 117 13.09 -24.12 -6.40
C ARG A 117 13.92 -23.15 -7.23
N GLY A 118 13.94 -21.88 -6.85
CA GLY A 118 14.75 -20.84 -7.48
C GLY A 118 14.59 -20.87 -9.01
N GLN A 119 15.70 -20.93 -9.75
CA GLN A 119 15.68 -20.94 -11.23
C GLN A 119 14.89 -22.09 -11.87
N GLN A 120 14.49 -23.12 -11.13
CA GLN A 120 13.70 -24.24 -11.64
C GLN A 120 12.20 -24.14 -11.32
N MET A 121 11.77 -23.13 -10.55
CA MET A 121 10.37 -23.00 -10.14
C MET A 121 9.40 -22.78 -11.31
N PHE A 122 9.88 -22.25 -12.44
CA PHE A 122 9.07 -22.01 -13.65
C PHE A 122 8.46 -23.29 -14.26
N ARG A 123 8.87 -24.47 -13.77
CA ARG A 123 8.39 -25.78 -14.25
C ARG A 123 7.20 -26.33 -13.45
N GLY A 124 6.62 -25.53 -12.57
CA GLY A 124 5.40 -25.85 -11.82
C GLY A 124 4.46 -24.65 -11.80
N ASP A 125 3.42 -24.69 -10.98
CA ASP A 125 2.48 -23.56 -10.89
C ASP A 125 3.12 -22.38 -10.17
N HIS A 126 2.96 -21.21 -10.76
CA HIS A 126 3.53 -19.97 -10.27
C HIS A 126 2.88 -18.77 -10.95
N VAL A 127 3.15 -17.59 -10.41
CA VAL A 127 2.79 -16.31 -11.04
C VAL A 127 4.07 -15.63 -11.49
N GLU A 128 4.14 -15.17 -12.74
CA GLU A 128 5.21 -14.29 -13.21
C GLU A 128 4.73 -12.85 -13.27
N TRP A 129 5.58 -11.94 -12.79
CA TRP A 129 5.31 -10.51 -12.78
C TRP A 129 6.41 -9.75 -13.54
N TYR A 130 6.00 -9.17 -14.65
CA TYR A 130 6.84 -8.41 -15.57
C TYR A 130 6.60 -6.91 -15.35
N LEU A 131 7.69 -6.17 -15.16
CA LEU A 131 7.66 -4.72 -14.97
C LEU A 131 8.66 -4.06 -15.91
N ASP A 132 8.21 -3.09 -16.72
CA ASP A 132 9.09 -2.15 -17.41
C ASP A 132 9.10 -0.82 -16.66
N LEU A 133 10.08 -0.62 -15.79
CA LEU A 133 10.23 0.57 -14.96
C LEU A 133 10.99 1.71 -15.65
N ALA A 134 11.36 1.52 -16.93
CA ALA A 134 11.99 2.55 -17.76
C ALA A 134 11.35 2.61 -19.16
N PRO A 135 10.03 2.75 -19.29
CA PRO A 135 9.32 2.63 -20.58
C PRO A 135 9.72 3.71 -21.61
N ARG A 136 10.34 4.80 -21.16
CA ARG A 136 10.83 5.90 -22.02
C ARG A 136 12.24 5.70 -22.53
N LEU A 137 13.02 4.80 -21.93
CA LEU A 137 14.37 4.49 -22.38
C LEU A 137 14.26 3.57 -23.59
N GLU A 138 14.78 4.00 -24.75
CA GLU A 138 14.74 3.22 -25.99
C GLU A 138 13.32 2.68 -26.34
N PRO A 139 12.29 3.52 -26.49
CA PRO A 139 10.89 3.09 -26.51
C PRO A 139 10.55 2.04 -27.60
N ASP A 140 11.30 2.00 -28.70
CA ASP A 140 11.12 1.04 -29.79
C ASP A 140 11.82 -0.32 -29.57
N ARG A 141 12.59 -0.46 -28.47
CA ARG A 141 13.31 -1.70 -28.15
C ARG A 141 12.32 -2.79 -27.77
N LYS A 142 12.33 -3.89 -28.51
CA LYS A 142 11.45 -5.05 -28.27
C LYS A 142 11.97 -6.06 -27.24
N PRO A 143 13.26 -6.44 -27.23
CA PRO A 143 13.77 -7.35 -26.20
C PRO A 143 13.75 -6.72 -24.80
N LEU A 144 13.55 -7.55 -23.77
CA LEU A 144 13.74 -7.12 -22.38
C LEU A 144 15.24 -6.89 -22.11
N GLY A 145 15.57 -5.91 -21.28
CA GLY A 145 16.93 -5.56 -20.89
C GLY A 145 16.96 -4.64 -19.68
N GLN A 146 17.89 -3.69 -19.66
CA GLN A 146 18.01 -2.71 -18.59
C GLN A 146 16.69 -1.95 -18.39
N GLY A 147 16.27 -1.80 -17.13
CA GLY A 147 15.00 -1.15 -16.75
C GLY A 147 13.80 -2.09 -16.69
N GLN A 148 13.90 -3.34 -17.16
CA GLN A 148 12.85 -4.35 -17.02
C GLN A 148 13.20 -5.34 -15.91
N VAL A 149 12.21 -5.65 -15.09
CA VAL A 149 12.28 -6.58 -13.96
C VAL A 149 11.33 -7.73 -14.24
N LEU A 150 11.79 -8.96 -13.99
CA LEU A 150 10.95 -10.15 -14.07
C LEU A 150 11.09 -10.95 -12.77
N LEU A 151 9.97 -11.13 -12.09
CA LEU A 151 9.84 -11.88 -10.85
C LEU A 151 8.98 -13.12 -11.09
N GLY A 152 9.40 -14.28 -10.59
CA GLY A 152 8.57 -15.46 -10.42
C GLY A 152 8.14 -15.60 -8.96
N LEU A 153 6.84 -15.81 -8.72
CA LEU A 153 6.23 -15.96 -7.41
C LEU A 153 5.69 -17.39 -7.28
N SER A 154 6.35 -18.17 -6.44
CA SER A 154 5.99 -19.56 -6.18
C SER A 154 5.05 -19.60 -4.98
N PRO A 155 3.87 -20.23 -5.08
CA PRO A 155 3.06 -20.49 -3.89
C PRO A 155 3.67 -21.62 -3.03
N GLY A 156 4.80 -22.21 -3.44
CA GLY A 156 5.36 -23.40 -2.83
C GLY A 156 4.54 -24.65 -3.13
N SER A 157 4.82 -25.72 -2.41
CA SER A 157 4.15 -27.01 -2.60
C SER A 157 2.71 -27.02 -2.09
N LEU A 158 2.38 -26.08 -1.19
CA LEU A 158 1.14 -26.02 -0.42
C LEU A 158 0.85 -27.30 0.39
N GLN A 159 1.89 -28.07 0.69
CA GLN A 159 1.83 -29.28 1.51
C GLN A 159 2.35 -29.02 2.92
N LYS A 160 1.93 -29.86 3.87
CA LYS A 160 2.34 -29.87 5.27
C LYS A 160 2.62 -31.30 5.72
N THR A 161 3.49 -31.99 4.99
CA THR A 161 3.89 -33.37 5.26
C THR A 161 4.83 -33.49 6.47
N GLY A 162 5.49 -32.39 6.86
CA GLY A 162 6.55 -32.36 7.87
C GLY A 162 7.95 -32.61 7.30
N ASP A 163 8.07 -32.91 5.99
CA ASP A 163 9.34 -33.04 5.29
C ASP A 163 9.70 -31.73 4.56
N PRO A 164 10.76 -30.99 4.95
CA PRO A 164 11.13 -29.73 4.32
C PRO A 164 11.62 -29.87 2.87
N LEU A 165 11.94 -31.09 2.41
CA LEU A 165 12.27 -31.34 1.01
C LEU A 165 11.03 -31.39 0.12
N THR A 166 9.87 -31.72 0.71
CA THR A 166 8.57 -31.83 0.05
C THR A 166 7.72 -30.58 0.29
N ASP A 167 7.74 -30.04 1.51
CA ASP A 167 7.00 -28.86 1.96
C ASP A 167 7.71 -27.57 1.50
N LEU A 168 7.73 -27.33 0.19
CA LEU A 168 8.31 -26.11 -0.37
C LEU A 168 7.54 -24.89 0.14
N PRO A 169 8.21 -23.91 0.78
CA PRO A 169 7.56 -22.66 1.15
C PRO A 169 7.31 -21.78 -0.09
N ALA A 170 6.51 -20.74 0.09
CA ALA A 170 6.40 -19.69 -0.91
C ALA A 170 7.77 -19.02 -1.14
N GLU A 171 8.10 -18.71 -2.38
CA GLU A 171 9.39 -18.10 -2.73
C GLU A 171 9.28 -17.13 -3.90
N VAL A 172 10.19 -16.16 -3.95
CA VAL A 172 10.33 -15.21 -5.07
C VAL A 172 11.66 -15.46 -5.77
N MET A 173 11.62 -15.65 -7.09
CA MET A 173 12.78 -15.74 -7.96
C MET A 173 12.91 -14.48 -8.81
N VAL A 174 14.10 -13.89 -8.86
CA VAL A 174 14.38 -12.76 -9.77
C VAL A 174 15.03 -13.29 -11.05
N TYR A 175 14.23 -13.42 -12.12
CA TYR A 175 14.76 -13.83 -13.43
C TYR A 175 15.44 -12.68 -14.16
N ARG A 176 15.06 -11.43 -13.88
CA ARG A 176 15.73 -10.24 -14.41
C ARG A 176 15.74 -9.10 -13.38
N PRO A 177 16.90 -8.47 -13.13
CA PRO A 177 18.24 -8.79 -13.67
C PRO A 177 18.76 -10.16 -13.17
N GLU A 178 19.49 -10.86 -14.02
CA GLU A 178 20.05 -12.18 -13.69
C GLU A 178 21.00 -12.10 -12.50
N GLY A 179 20.91 -13.07 -11.58
CA GLY A 179 21.78 -13.16 -10.40
C GLY A 179 21.40 -12.24 -9.24
N ALA A 180 20.36 -11.41 -9.37
CA ALA A 180 19.87 -10.59 -8.27
C ALA A 180 19.14 -11.43 -7.21
N ALA A 181 19.31 -11.05 -5.93
CA ALA A 181 18.64 -11.70 -4.82
C ALA A 181 17.25 -11.07 -4.56
N ALA A 182 16.27 -11.90 -4.20
CA ALA A 182 14.94 -11.48 -3.78
C ALA A 182 14.86 -11.00 -2.31
N SER A 183 16.02 -10.73 -1.67
CA SER A 183 16.06 -10.36 -0.26
C SER A 183 15.29 -9.08 0.02
N GLY A 184 14.39 -9.11 1.02
CA GLY A 184 13.52 -7.99 1.37
C GLY A 184 12.17 -7.98 0.64
N ILE A 185 11.93 -8.88 -0.32
CA ILE A 185 10.59 -9.12 -0.88
C ILE A 185 9.81 -9.99 0.09
N ARG A 186 8.60 -9.57 0.44
CA ARG A 186 7.68 -10.37 1.25
C ARG A 186 6.80 -11.20 0.33
N ILE A 187 6.54 -12.44 0.70
CA ILE A 187 5.64 -13.34 -0.03
C ILE A 187 4.91 -14.25 0.96
N ALA A 188 3.64 -14.52 0.67
CA ALA A 188 2.84 -15.49 1.38
C ALA A 188 1.87 -16.18 0.41
N SER A 189 1.50 -17.41 0.70
CA SER A 189 0.52 -18.15 -0.08
C SER A 189 -0.31 -19.05 0.83
N GLN A 190 -1.52 -19.35 0.40
CA GLN A 190 -2.40 -20.28 1.08
C GLN A 190 -3.16 -21.12 0.05
N LYS A 191 -3.33 -22.41 0.36
CA LYS A 191 -4.21 -23.29 -0.41
C LYS A 191 -5.67 -22.86 -0.24
N THR A 192 -6.44 -22.89 -1.32
CA THR A 192 -7.90 -22.72 -1.30
C THR A 192 -8.58 -24.02 -1.71
N ASP A 193 -9.91 -24.06 -1.60
CA ASP A 193 -10.70 -25.21 -2.05
C ASP A 193 -10.64 -25.43 -3.57
N ARG A 194 -10.17 -24.44 -4.33
CA ARG A 194 -10.18 -24.46 -5.81
C ARG A 194 -8.80 -24.18 -6.44
N GLY A 195 -7.74 -24.13 -5.64
CA GLY A 195 -6.41 -23.74 -6.11
C GLY A 195 -5.61 -23.09 -4.98
N TYR A 196 -5.19 -21.84 -5.17
CA TYR A 196 -4.36 -21.12 -4.21
C TYR A 196 -4.50 -19.61 -4.28
N VAL A 197 -4.12 -18.95 -3.20
CA VAL A 197 -3.87 -17.51 -3.16
C VAL A 197 -2.39 -17.25 -2.92
N ILE A 198 -1.87 -16.18 -3.50
CA ILE A 198 -0.49 -15.75 -3.35
C ILE A 198 -0.43 -14.23 -3.30
N GLU A 199 0.42 -13.69 -2.43
CA GLU A 199 0.60 -12.27 -2.23
C GLU A 199 2.08 -11.94 -2.16
N ALA A 200 2.47 -10.78 -2.69
CA ALA A 200 3.83 -10.29 -2.63
C ALA A 200 3.89 -8.78 -2.40
N ALA A 201 4.88 -8.32 -1.64
CA ALA A 201 5.24 -6.90 -1.50
C ALA A 201 6.71 -6.70 -1.86
N VAL A 202 6.96 -5.91 -2.90
CA VAL A 202 8.30 -5.64 -3.43
C VAL A 202 8.69 -4.20 -3.09
N PRO A 203 9.80 -3.97 -2.34
CA PRO A 203 10.22 -2.62 -1.98
C PRO A 203 10.57 -1.77 -3.21
N TRP A 204 10.15 -0.51 -3.25
CA TRP A 204 10.51 0.42 -4.34
C TRP A 204 12.02 0.66 -4.45
N SER A 205 12.72 0.67 -3.32
CA SER A 205 14.18 0.76 -3.29
C SER A 205 14.85 -0.40 -4.02
N LEU A 206 14.31 -1.61 -3.86
CA LEU A 206 14.81 -2.81 -4.52
C LEU A 206 14.45 -2.82 -6.02
N LEU A 207 13.21 -2.47 -6.37
CA LEU A 207 12.80 -2.28 -7.77
C LEU A 207 13.67 -1.25 -8.50
N GLY A 208 14.01 -0.14 -7.83
CA GLY A 208 14.94 0.86 -8.34
C GLY A 208 16.33 0.29 -8.60
N GLN A 209 16.86 -0.53 -7.70
CA GLN A 209 18.15 -1.23 -7.91
C GLN A 209 18.07 -2.19 -9.11
N PHE A 210 17.03 -3.03 -9.18
CA PHE A 210 16.83 -3.98 -10.28
C PHE A 210 16.73 -3.28 -11.64
N ALA A 211 16.07 -2.12 -11.69
CA ALA A 211 15.92 -1.33 -12.91
C ALA A 211 17.17 -0.51 -13.28
N GLY A 212 18.21 -0.47 -12.45
CA GLY A 212 19.36 0.41 -12.64
C GLY A 212 19.05 1.90 -12.39
N ASN A 213 18.02 2.19 -11.60
CA ASN A 213 17.61 3.52 -11.17
C ASN A 213 17.39 3.56 -9.63
N PRO A 214 18.45 3.63 -8.81
CA PRO A 214 18.32 3.63 -7.34
C PRO A 214 17.58 4.87 -6.79
N ALA A 215 17.43 5.92 -7.61
CA ALA A 215 16.66 7.12 -7.29
C ALA A 215 15.16 6.97 -7.60
N LEU A 216 14.71 5.83 -8.12
CA LEU A 216 13.28 5.57 -8.36
C LEU A 216 12.49 5.73 -7.07
N ARG A 217 11.45 6.56 -7.11
CA ARG A 217 10.50 6.75 -6.01
C ARG A 217 9.09 6.63 -6.56
N PRO A 218 8.17 5.96 -5.85
CA PRO A 218 6.79 5.91 -6.27
C PRO A 218 6.15 7.29 -6.15
N ALA A 219 5.33 7.63 -7.12
CA ALA A 219 4.48 8.79 -7.08
C ALA A 219 3.28 8.55 -8.01
N ILE A 220 2.14 9.17 -7.70
CA ILE A 220 1.00 9.21 -8.61
C ILE A 220 1.48 9.71 -9.98
N GLY A 221 1.15 8.99 -11.04
CA GLY A 221 1.58 9.31 -12.42
C GLY A 221 2.86 8.61 -12.87
N LEU A 222 3.56 7.87 -12.01
CA LEU A 222 4.68 7.03 -12.43
C LEU A 222 4.17 5.96 -13.40
N ALA A 223 4.57 6.06 -14.67
CA ALA A 223 4.19 5.12 -15.73
C ALA A 223 5.22 4.00 -15.88
N PHE A 224 4.73 2.78 -16.13
CA PHE A 224 5.54 1.58 -16.32
C PHE A 224 4.79 0.58 -17.23
N GLY A 225 5.52 -0.36 -17.81
CA GLY A 225 4.91 -1.53 -18.48
C GLY A 225 4.62 -2.62 -17.46
N LEU A 226 3.49 -3.30 -17.61
CA LEU A 226 3.03 -4.36 -16.72
C LEU A 226 2.59 -5.59 -17.52
N GLU A 227 3.03 -6.77 -17.13
CA GLU A 227 2.41 -8.02 -17.55
C GLU A 227 2.39 -8.98 -16.35
N VAL A 228 1.32 -9.76 -16.26
CA VAL A 228 1.17 -10.82 -15.25
C VAL A 228 0.83 -12.10 -15.99
N ALA A 229 1.60 -13.16 -15.74
CA ALA A 229 1.33 -14.50 -16.24
C ALA A 229 1.04 -15.44 -15.07
N VAL A 230 0.05 -16.31 -15.22
CA VAL A 230 -0.29 -17.37 -14.26
C VAL A 230 -0.08 -18.69 -14.96
N SER A 231 0.89 -19.45 -14.45
CA SER A 231 1.36 -20.71 -15.01
C SER A 231 0.70 -21.87 -14.33
N ASP A 232 0.45 -22.91 -15.12
CA ASP A 232 -0.11 -24.18 -14.69
C ASP A 232 0.70 -25.32 -15.30
N ASN A 233 0.96 -26.33 -14.47
CA ASN A 233 1.54 -27.61 -14.83
C ASN A 233 0.81 -28.78 -14.14
N ASP A 234 -0.21 -29.29 -14.82
CA ASP A 234 -0.87 -30.56 -14.48
C ASP A 234 0.02 -31.80 -14.67
N ASN A 235 1.10 -31.71 -15.45
CA ASN A 235 1.90 -32.88 -15.80
C ASN A 235 2.70 -33.41 -14.59
N PRO A 236 2.83 -34.75 -14.47
CA PRO A 236 3.72 -35.35 -13.47
C PRO A 236 5.17 -34.90 -13.62
N GLU A 237 5.62 -34.67 -14.85
CA GLU A 237 6.94 -34.16 -15.19
C GLU A 237 6.98 -32.63 -15.10
N PRO A 238 7.95 -32.03 -14.38
CA PRO A 238 8.07 -30.57 -14.29
C PRO A 238 8.35 -29.92 -15.65
N ALA A 239 7.41 -29.13 -16.15
CA ALA A 239 7.53 -28.34 -17.37
C ALA A 239 6.60 -27.12 -17.31
N GLN A 240 6.92 -26.07 -18.08
CA GLN A 240 5.94 -25.02 -18.36
C GLN A 240 4.92 -25.59 -19.35
N GLU A 241 3.68 -25.81 -18.92
CA GLU A 241 2.65 -26.43 -19.75
C GLU A 241 1.75 -25.39 -20.44
N LYS A 242 1.04 -24.59 -19.65
CA LYS A 242 0.11 -23.55 -20.12
C LYS A 242 0.23 -22.29 -19.26
N MET A 243 -0.16 -21.13 -19.82
CA MET A 243 -0.21 -19.87 -19.07
C MET A 243 -1.41 -19.02 -19.47
N LEU A 244 -2.03 -18.38 -18.47
CA LEU A 244 -2.88 -17.22 -18.67
C LEU A 244 -2.08 -15.93 -18.52
N THR A 245 -2.33 -14.92 -19.34
CA THR A 245 -1.69 -13.60 -19.22
C THR A 245 -2.71 -12.47 -19.20
N ALA A 246 -2.34 -11.31 -18.65
CA ALA A 246 -3.21 -10.15 -18.64
C ALA A 246 -3.45 -9.59 -20.04
N MET A 247 -2.40 -9.51 -20.88
CA MET A 247 -2.56 -9.25 -22.32
C MET A 247 -3.10 -10.49 -23.03
N THR A 248 -3.78 -10.31 -24.17
CA THR A 248 -4.49 -11.39 -24.89
C THR A 248 -3.81 -11.80 -26.20
N GLU A 249 -2.76 -11.08 -26.62
CA GLU A 249 -1.93 -11.46 -27.76
C GLU A 249 -1.10 -12.71 -27.46
N PRO A 250 -0.74 -13.53 -28.48
CA PRO A 250 0.08 -14.72 -28.29
C PRO A 250 1.34 -14.47 -27.46
N TRP A 251 1.67 -15.41 -26.57
CA TRP A 251 2.75 -15.24 -25.61
C TRP A 251 4.10 -15.03 -26.30
N LYS A 252 4.78 -13.98 -25.86
CA LYS A 252 6.19 -13.72 -26.18
C LYS A 252 6.78 -12.85 -25.08
N GLN A 253 7.96 -13.21 -24.61
CA GLN A 253 8.73 -12.36 -23.72
C GLN A 253 9.28 -11.14 -24.48
N SER A 254 8.47 -10.07 -24.55
CA SER A 254 8.71 -8.90 -25.39
C SER A 254 8.21 -7.64 -24.69
N ARG A 255 8.98 -6.56 -24.75
CA ARG A 255 8.69 -5.28 -24.11
C ARG A 255 7.48 -4.57 -24.70
N ASP A 256 7.23 -4.77 -25.99
CA ASP A 256 6.05 -4.25 -26.71
C ASP A 256 4.76 -5.02 -26.40
N ARG A 257 4.83 -6.11 -25.62
CA ARG A 257 3.69 -6.92 -25.17
C ARG A 257 3.48 -6.75 -23.66
N MET A 258 3.16 -5.53 -23.25
CA MET A 258 2.86 -5.20 -21.85
C MET A 258 1.71 -4.19 -21.78
N LEU A 259 0.86 -4.32 -20.76
CA LEU A 259 -0.11 -3.30 -20.39
C LEU A 259 0.63 -1.99 -20.07
N LYS A 260 0.10 -0.87 -20.56
CA LYS A 260 0.52 0.45 -20.08
C LYS A 260 -0.09 0.66 -18.70
N ALA A 261 0.74 0.74 -17.66
CA ALA A 261 0.30 0.92 -16.28
C ALA A 261 0.79 2.26 -15.71
N VAL A 262 0.08 2.75 -14.70
CA VAL A 262 0.43 3.97 -13.98
C VAL A 262 0.07 3.85 -12.51
N LEU A 263 0.90 4.40 -11.62
CA LEU A 263 0.52 4.53 -10.21
C LEU A 263 -0.60 5.56 -10.06
N ALA A 264 -1.73 5.14 -9.51
CA ALA A 264 -2.96 5.91 -9.40
C ALA A 264 -3.29 6.27 -7.95
N PRO A 265 -4.18 7.26 -7.71
CA PRO A 265 -4.79 7.46 -6.39
C PRO A 265 -5.59 6.22 -5.94
N ALA A 266 -6.13 6.26 -4.72
CA ALA A 266 -6.83 5.13 -4.11
C ALA A 266 -8.12 4.70 -4.84
N ASP A 267 -8.68 5.55 -5.70
CA ASP A 267 -9.82 5.20 -6.56
C ASP A 267 -9.41 4.34 -7.78
N GLY A 268 -8.11 4.14 -7.99
CA GLY A 268 -7.56 3.41 -9.14
C GLY A 268 -7.68 4.17 -10.45
N MET A 269 -8.21 5.39 -10.47
CA MET A 269 -8.35 6.12 -11.72
C MET A 269 -6.98 6.53 -12.22
N ALA A 270 -6.59 6.01 -13.39
CA ALA A 270 -5.31 6.31 -14.01
C ALA A 270 -5.16 7.83 -14.11
N PRO A 271 -4.18 8.44 -13.41
CA PRO A 271 -3.91 9.86 -13.58
C PRO A 271 -3.49 10.08 -15.03
N PRO A 272 -4.00 11.12 -15.69
CA PRO A 272 -3.70 11.30 -17.10
C PRO A 272 -2.20 11.42 -17.35
N VAL A 273 -1.71 10.61 -18.29
CA VAL A 273 -0.27 10.40 -18.53
C VAL A 273 0.38 11.68 -19.04
N VAL A 274 1.55 11.99 -18.47
CA VAL A 274 2.34 13.17 -18.84
C VAL A 274 3.29 12.83 -19.98
N GLU A 275 2.95 13.19 -21.21
CA GLU A 275 3.91 13.15 -22.33
C GLU A 275 4.75 14.43 -22.32
N GLY A 276 6.08 14.34 -22.46
CA GLY A 276 6.97 15.49 -22.37
C GLY A 276 7.97 15.56 -23.52
N ARG A 277 8.17 16.76 -24.09
CA ARG A 277 9.17 17.10 -25.09
C ARG A 277 10.12 18.15 -24.52
N GLU A 278 11.42 17.90 -24.55
CA GLU A 278 12.42 18.89 -24.14
C GLU A 278 12.61 19.96 -25.22
N LEU A 279 12.62 21.22 -24.82
CA LEU A 279 12.86 22.38 -25.68
C LEU A 279 14.27 22.93 -25.50
N ALA A 280 14.77 22.95 -24.26
CA ALA A 280 16.14 23.34 -23.94
C ALA A 280 16.54 22.79 -22.55
N ALA A 281 17.76 22.26 -22.45
CA ALA A 281 18.31 21.82 -21.17
C ALA A 281 18.62 23.00 -20.22
N SER A 282 19.20 24.08 -20.76
CA SER A 282 19.52 25.29 -20.01
C SER A 282 19.64 26.51 -20.93
N VAL A 283 19.22 27.68 -20.44
CA VAL A 283 19.35 28.99 -21.09
C VAL A 283 19.91 29.98 -20.07
N GLN A 284 20.94 30.73 -20.45
CA GLN A 284 21.56 31.77 -19.62
C GLN A 284 21.21 33.15 -20.16
N LEU A 285 20.56 33.97 -19.35
CA LEU A 285 20.04 35.28 -19.75
C LEU A 285 20.78 36.38 -18.98
N ALA A 286 21.70 37.07 -19.65
CA ALA A 286 22.34 38.27 -19.12
C ALA A 286 21.30 39.40 -18.90
N PRO A 287 21.61 40.44 -18.09
CA PRO A 287 20.68 41.53 -17.79
C PRO A 287 20.06 42.15 -19.05
N GLY A 288 18.72 42.25 -19.07
CA GLY A 288 17.97 42.80 -20.19
C GLY A 288 18.01 41.99 -21.50
N LYS A 289 18.61 40.80 -21.50
CA LYS A 289 18.64 39.90 -22.66
C LYS A 289 17.44 38.96 -22.68
N ARG A 290 17.13 38.48 -23.87
CA ARG A 290 16.10 37.47 -24.14
C ARG A 290 16.62 36.41 -25.09
N GLU A 291 16.07 35.21 -24.96
CA GLU A 291 16.30 34.07 -25.84
C GLU A 291 14.98 33.68 -26.52
N GLU A 292 15.07 33.27 -27.78
CA GLU A 292 13.94 32.87 -28.61
C GLU A 292 14.07 31.40 -29.02
N LEU A 293 13.12 30.57 -28.61
CA LEU A 293 13.08 29.13 -28.90
C LEU A 293 11.88 28.81 -29.79
N LYS A 294 12.15 28.31 -31.00
CA LYS A 294 11.10 27.80 -31.90
C LYS A 294 10.76 26.36 -31.55
N PHE A 295 9.48 26.02 -31.54
CA PHE A 295 9.05 24.65 -31.27
C PHE A 295 7.75 24.30 -32.01
N ALA A 296 7.66 23.03 -32.43
CA ALA A 296 6.44 22.50 -33.02
C ALA A 296 5.37 22.29 -31.94
N GLY A 297 4.10 22.43 -32.33
CA GLY A 297 2.95 22.19 -31.49
C GLY A 297 2.90 20.80 -30.88
N MET A 298 2.05 20.67 -29.87
CA MET A 298 1.75 19.42 -29.17
C MET A 298 0.24 19.36 -28.99
N ALA A 299 -0.41 18.38 -29.63
CA ALA A 299 -1.83 18.13 -29.43
C ALA A 299 -2.00 17.37 -28.10
N PRO A 300 -2.71 17.92 -27.10
CA PRO A 300 -2.97 17.19 -25.88
C PRO A 300 -3.96 16.05 -26.16
N PRO A 301 -3.80 14.88 -25.53
CA PRO A 301 -4.85 13.87 -25.49
C PRO A 301 -6.19 14.47 -25.01
N PRO A 302 -7.35 13.90 -25.39
CA PRO A 302 -8.65 14.39 -24.94
C PRO A 302 -8.71 14.54 -23.41
N GLY A 303 -9.07 15.74 -22.94
CA GLY A 303 -9.13 16.05 -21.50
C GLY A 303 -7.82 16.50 -20.85
N ASN A 304 -6.70 16.56 -21.59
CA ASN A 304 -5.44 17.12 -21.12
C ASN A 304 -5.22 18.57 -21.58
N GLU A 305 -4.33 19.25 -20.87
CA GLU A 305 -3.78 20.57 -21.12
C GLU A 305 -2.31 20.47 -21.53
N VAL A 306 -1.87 21.36 -22.41
CA VAL A 306 -0.45 21.57 -22.69
C VAL A 306 0.13 22.56 -21.67
N VAL A 307 1.28 22.19 -21.11
CA VAL A 307 1.98 22.85 -20.01
C VAL A 307 3.43 23.11 -20.40
N LEU A 308 3.89 24.34 -20.22
CA LEU A 308 5.30 24.70 -20.30
C LEU A 308 5.91 24.58 -18.90
N ALA A 309 6.72 23.56 -18.67
CA ALA A 309 7.45 23.34 -17.43
C ALA A 309 8.88 23.85 -17.57
N LEU A 310 9.36 24.62 -16.59
CA LEU A 310 10.73 25.10 -16.54
C LEU A 310 11.17 25.34 -15.09
N LYS A 311 12.48 25.41 -14.88
CA LYS A 311 13.11 25.90 -13.65
C LYS A 311 13.76 27.25 -13.91
N ALA A 312 13.77 28.14 -12.92
CA ALA A 312 14.51 29.39 -13.02
C ALA A 312 15.13 29.82 -11.69
N ARG A 313 16.34 30.39 -11.77
CA ARG A 313 17.08 30.99 -10.66
C ARG A 313 17.82 32.25 -11.12
N VAL A 314 18.01 33.20 -10.23
CA VAL A 314 19.02 34.26 -10.38
C VAL A 314 20.34 33.69 -9.88
N ASP A 315 21.38 33.76 -10.71
CA ASP A 315 22.68 33.21 -10.37
C ASP A 315 23.28 33.92 -9.14
N PHE A 316 23.45 33.15 -8.07
CA PHE A 316 23.95 33.66 -6.79
C PHE A 316 24.64 32.56 -6.01
N LYS A 317 25.63 32.93 -5.19
CA LYS A 317 26.48 31.96 -4.45
C LYS A 317 25.74 31.11 -3.41
N GLN A 318 24.55 31.51 -2.98
CA GLN A 318 23.75 30.83 -1.94
C GLN A 318 22.25 31.12 -2.12
N ALA A 319 21.37 30.41 -1.41
CA ALA A 319 19.96 30.78 -1.36
C ALA A 319 19.78 32.12 -0.64
N ALA A 320 19.22 33.13 -1.30
CA ALA A 320 19.17 34.50 -0.75
C ALA A 320 17.92 35.29 -1.18
N GLY A 321 16.73 34.77 -0.85
CA GLY A 321 15.47 35.40 -1.22
C GLY A 321 15.14 35.23 -2.69
N TYR A 322 14.32 36.14 -3.24
CA TYR A 322 13.84 36.12 -4.60
C TYR A 322 13.61 37.54 -5.12
N THR A 323 13.54 37.69 -6.43
CA THR A 323 13.21 38.96 -7.10
C THR A 323 12.40 38.69 -8.37
N PRO A 324 11.49 39.57 -8.80
CA PRO A 324 10.88 39.46 -10.13
C PRO A 324 11.98 39.55 -11.19
N ALA A 325 12.26 38.44 -11.89
CA ALA A 325 13.39 38.36 -12.83
C ALA A 325 13.10 37.65 -14.14
N LEU A 326 12.14 36.73 -14.18
CA LEU A 326 11.85 35.96 -15.39
C LEU A 326 10.53 36.43 -16.01
N ARG A 327 10.58 36.87 -17.26
CA ARG A 327 9.38 37.04 -18.09
C ARG A 327 9.34 35.95 -19.15
N VAL A 328 8.17 35.34 -19.32
CA VAL A 328 7.93 34.25 -20.27
C VAL A 328 6.84 34.66 -21.24
N LYS A 329 7.08 34.51 -22.54
CA LYS A 329 6.05 34.75 -23.58
C LYS A 329 5.94 33.54 -24.50
N VAL A 330 4.70 33.20 -24.87
CA VAL A 330 4.42 32.19 -25.92
C VAL A 330 3.59 32.87 -27.00
N ASN A 331 4.07 32.82 -28.25
CA ASN A 331 3.40 33.41 -29.41
C ASN A 331 3.01 34.89 -29.22
N GLY A 332 3.88 35.65 -28.54
CA GLY A 332 3.69 37.07 -28.23
C GLY A 332 2.87 37.36 -26.97
N THR A 333 2.18 36.37 -26.40
CA THR A 333 1.41 36.51 -25.16
C THR A 333 2.31 36.33 -23.94
N ALA A 334 2.40 37.36 -23.08
CA ALA A 334 3.08 37.27 -21.79
C ALA A 334 2.27 36.40 -20.81
N LEU A 335 2.98 35.51 -20.11
CA LEU A 335 2.38 34.60 -19.14
C LEU A 335 2.45 35.20 -17.72
N ASP A 336 1.43 34.96 -16.92
CA ASP A 336 1.32 35.45 -15.54
C ASP A 336 1.03 34.30 -14.55
N ALA A 337 0.93 34.64 -13.26
CA ALA A 337 0.67 33.66 -12.21
C ALA A 337 -0.67 32.91 -12.37
N LYS A 338 -1.66 33.43 -13.11
CA LYS A 338 -2.95 32.75 -13.29
C LYS A 338 -2.83 31.47 -14.11
N ARG A 339 -1.73 31.35 -14.87
CA ARG A 339 -1.42 30.15 -15.66
C ARG A 339 -0.60 29.12 -14.90
N LEU A 340 -0.12 29.42 -13.69
CA LEU A 340 0.64 28.45 -12.90
C LEU A 340 -0.25 27.33 -12.40
N MET A 341 0.19 26.09 -12.61
CA MET A 341 -0.51 24.90 -12.17
C MET A 341 0.06 24.32 -10.87
N ASN A 342 1.34 24.55 -10.60
CA ASN A 342 2.06 24.00 -9.45
C ASN A 342 2.15 24.96 -8.26
N TRP A 343 1.63 26.18 -8.39
CA TRP A 343 1.59 27.19 -7.34
C TRP A 343 0.16 27.55 -6.99
N LEU A 344 -0.09 27.77 -5.70
CA LEU A 344 -1.25 28.56 -5.27
C LEU A 344 -1.02 30.05 -5.60
N PRO A 345 -2.07 30.88 -5.62
CA PRO A 345 -1.93 32.33 -5.79
C PRO A 345 -0.95 32.97 -4.78
N GLU A 346 -0.84 32.37 -3.61
CA GLU A 346 0.13 32.67 -2.57
C GLU A 346 0.45 31.41 -1.76
N GLU A 347 1.67 31.31 -1.25
CA GLU A 347 2.12 30.16 -0.47
C GLU A 347 2.87 30.58 0.79
N THR A 348 2.72 29.78 1.85
CA THR A 348 3.38 30.01 3.14
C THR A 348 4.77 29.39 3.15
N ARG A 349 5.76 30.18 3.56
CA ARG A 349 7.14 29.77 3.78
C ARG A 349 7.30 29.06 5.13
N VAL A 350 8.41 28.36 5.31
CA VAL A 350 8.73 27.67 6.58
C VAL A 350 8.77 28.63 7.77
N ASP A 351 9.22 29.86 7.56
CA ASP A 351 9.24 30.94 8.57
C ASP A 351 7.86 31.57 8.85
N GLY A 352 6.81 31.14 8.17
CA GLY A 352 5.43 31.59 8.37
C GLY A 352 5.00 32.78 7.52
N HIS A 353 5.91 33.43 6.79
CA HIS A 353 5.56 34.51 5.88
C HIS A 353 5.00 33.99 4.55
N THR A 354 4.19 34.81 3.88
CA THR A 354 3.60 34.50 2.57
C THR A 354 4.50 34.97 1.41
N MET A 355 4.48 34.23 0.30
CA MET A 355 5.13 34.57 -0.96
C MET A 355 4.15 34.42 -2.13
N HIS A 356 4.26 35.33 -3.10
CA HIS A 356 3.60 35.21 -4.40
C HIS A 356 4.59 34.70 -5.47
N PRO A 357 4.16 33.86 -6.42
CA PRO A 357 5.05 33.35 -7.46
C PRO A 357 5.39 34.35 -8.57
N ALA A 358 4.61 35.43 -8.71
CA ALA A 358 4.85 36.46 -9.71
C ALA A 358 4.35 37.84 -9.24
N ALA A 359 4.90 38.89 -9.86
CA ALA A 359 4.40 40.25 -9.81
C ALA A 359 3.98 40.66 -11.24
N GLY A 360 2.68 40.60 -11.53
CA GLY A 360 2.16 40.78 -12.89
C GLY A 360 2.61 39.64 -13.82
N ASP A 361 3.31 39.99 -14.91
CA ASP A 361 3.84 39.07 -15.92
C ASP A 361 5.31 38.68 -15.70
N VAL A 362 5.88 39.02 -14.53
CA VAL A 362 7.26 38.70 -14.16
C VAL A 362 7.27 37.78 -12.94
N PHE A 363 7.89 36.62 -13.09
CA PHE A 363 7.96 35.58 -12.06
C PHE A 363 9.04 35.88 -11.02
N ASN A 364 8.69 35.69 -9.75
CA ASN A 364 9.58 35.85 -8.60
C ASN A 364 10.59 34.70 -8.58
N THR A 365 11.80 35.00 -9.05
CA THR A 365 12.87 34.04 -9.27
C THR A 365 13.85 34.03 -8.09
N PRO A 366 14.11 32.88 -7.44
CA PRO A 366 15.02 32.80 -6.31
C PRO A 366 16.49 33.07 -6.66
N TYR A 367 17.21 33.75 -5.76
CA TYR A 367 18.68 33.81 -5.81
C TYR A 367 19.24 32.48 -5.33
N SER A 368 20.06 31.80 -6.13
CA SER A 368 20.53 30.47 -5.77
C SER A 368 21.72 29.95 -6.60
N PRO A 369 22.58 29.07 -6.03
CA PRO A 369 23.66 28.41 -6.79
C PRO A 369 23.14 27.26 -7.66
N ASP A 370 22.01 26.66 -7.30
CA ASP A 370 21.37 25.55 -8.00
C ASP A 370 19.84 25.67 -7.91
N PHE A 371 19.07 24.71 -8.43
CA PHE A 371 17.61 24.78 -8.40
C PHE A 371 16.97 24.26 -7.10
N ASP A 372 17.74 23.67 -6.20
CA ASP A 372 17.26 22.92 -5.03
C ASP A 372 17.62 23.57 -3.69
N ALA A 373 18.70 24.34 -3.62
CA ALA A 373 19.16 25.03 -2.42
C ALA A 373 18.08 25.91 -1.77
N PRO A 374 17.20 26.63 -2.49
CA PRO A 374 16.16 27.44 -1.86
C PRO A 374 15.10 26.59 -1.15
N ASN A 375 14.86 25.37 -1.63
CA ASN A 375 13.93 24.43 -1.01
C ASN A 375 14.44 23.88 0.33
N ARG A 376 15.72 24.09 0.65
CA ARG A 376 16.37 23.70 1.92
C ARG A 376 16.61 24.89 2.86
N SER A 377 16.22 26.09 2.44
CA SER A 377 16.42 27.30 3.25
C SER A 377 15.50 27.30 4.48
N PRO A 378 16.00 27.62 5.69
CA PRO A 378 15.18 27.73 6.89
C PRO A 378 14.24 28.94 6.87
N SER A 379 14.33 29.83 5.87
CA SER A 379 13.43 30.99 5.71
C SER A 379 12.67 30.96 4.38
N TYR A 380 13.30 30.56 3.28
CA TYR A 380 12.68 30.70 1.95
C TYR A 380 11.95 29.45 1.44
N ALA A 381 12.18 28.28 2.05
CA ALA A 381 11.50 27.05 1.62
C ALA A 381 9.98 27.18 1.81
N LEU A 382 9.21 26.58 0.90
CA LEU A 382 7.75 26.54 0.98
C LEU A 382 7.30 25.35 1.85
N ARG A 383 6.28 25.54 2.68
CA ARG A 383 5.68 24.45 3.48
C ARG A 383 4.97 23.40 2.61
N SER A 384 4.56 23.80 1.41
CA SER A 384 3.89 22.97 0.40
C SER A 384 4.83 22.01 -0.35
N GLY A 385 6.14 22.11 -0.12
CA GLY A 385 7.14 21.21 -0.69
C GLY A 385 8.20 21.89 -1.58
N PRO A 386 9.16 21.10 -2.11
CA PRO A 386 10.36 21.60 -2.77
C PRO A 386 10.10 22.01 -4.23
N LYS A 387 9.53 23.19 -4.45
CA LYS A 387 9.14 23.68 -5.78
C LYS A 387 9.46 25.16 -6.06
N LEU A 388 10.26 25.83 -5.21
CA LEU A 388 10.45 27.28 -5.26
C LEU A 388 11.03 27.78 -6.60
N CYS A 389 11.88 27.00 -7.26
CA CYS A 389 12.45 27.35 -8.56
C CYS A 389 11.65 26.82 -9.76
N ARG A 390 10.52 26.12 -9.55
CA ARG A 390 9.78 25.41 -10.61
C ARG A 390 8.53 26.18 -11.02
N TYR A 391 8.34 26.34 -12.33
CA TYR A 391 7.18 27.01 -12.92
C TYR A 391 6.55 26.09 -13.97
N GLU A 392 5.28 25.75 -13.77
CA GLU A 392 4.53 24.86 -14.66
C GLU A 392 3.30 25.64 -15.16
N LEU A 393 3.41 26.15 -16.39
CA LEU A 393 2.52 27.16 -16.96
C LEU A 393 1.59 26.55 -17.99
N ARG A 394 0.28 26.70 -17.79
CA ARG A 394 -0.74 26.27 -18.74
C ARG A 394 -0.74 27.14 -20.00
N VAL A 395 -0.45 26.52 -21.14
CA VAL A 395 -0.28 27.18 -22.45
C VAL A 395 -1.20 26.61 -23.54
N THR A 396 -2.14 25.74 -23.18
CA THR A 396 -2.99 25.00 -24.14
C THR A 396 -3.69 25.89 -25.17
N ASP A 397 -4.22 27.02 -24.73
CA ASP A 397 -4.91 28.02 -25.57
C ASP A 397 -3.97 28.84 -26.47
N LEU A 398 -2.66 28.75 -26.24
CA LEU A 398 -1.64 29.52 -26.96
C LEU A 398 -0.89 28.68 -28.01
N ILE A 399 -0.98 27.35 -27.94
CA ILE A 399 -0.27 26.44 -28.85
C ILE A 399 -0.89 26.46 -30.24
N LYS A 400 -0.02 26.55 -31.26
CA LYS A 400 -0.28 26.45 -32.70
C LYS A 400 0.61 25.36 -33.29
N ASP A 401 0.56 25.15 -34.61
CA ASP A 401 1.46 24.21 -35.29
C ASP A 401 2.93 24.63 -35.16
N ASP A 402 3.22 25.91 -35.39
CA ASP A 402 4.54 26.54 -35.16
C ASP A 402 4.45 27.57 -34.03
N ASN A 403 5.36 27.48 -33.08
CA ASN A 403 5.35 28.32 -31.89
C ASN A 403 6.70 28.99 -31.62
N LEU A 404 6.63 30.13 -30.93
CA LEU A 404 7.78 30.86 -30.42
C LEU A 404 7.66 31.05 -28.90
N LEU A 405 8.63 30.51 -28.17
CA LEU A 405 8.85 30.78 -26.75
C LEU A 405 9.92 31.87 -26.61
N VAL A 406 9.61 32.92 -25.84
CA VAL A 406 10.57 33.97 -25.48
C VAL A 406 10.81 33.94 -23.97
N LEU A 407 12.06 33.78 -23.58
CA LEU A 407 12.52 33.85 -22.19
C LEU A 407 13.33 35.14 -22.02
N GLU A 408 12.94 36.00 -21.09
CA GLU A 408 13.53 37.34 -20.91
C GLU A 408 13.99 37.53 -19.46
N ASN A 409 15.22 38.01 -19.29
CA ASN A 409 15.69 38.51 -18.00
C ASN A 409 15.12 39.92 -17.80
N ALA A 410 14.04 39.98 -17.04
CA ALA A 410 13.29 41.18 -16.67
C ALA A 410 13.68 41.70 -15.28
N ALA A 411 14.78 41.23 -14.71
CA ALA A 411 15.29 41.75 -13.45
C ALA A 411 15.63 43.25 -13.58
N PRO A 412 15.44 44.06 -12.52
CA PRO A 412 15.93 45.43 -12.47
C PRO A 412 17.39 45.51 -12.93
N ALA A 413 17.70 46.45 -13.82
CA ALA A 413 19.01 46.56 -14.45
C ALA A 413 20.13 46.78 -13.41
N GLU A 414 19.80 47.38 -12.27
CA GLU A 414 20.70 47.64 -11.16
C GLU A 414 21.18 46.38 -10.44
N LEU A 415 20.46 45.25 -10.58
CA LEU A 415 20.88 43.99 -9.98
C LEU A 415 22.09 43.40 -10.70
N ASP A 416 22.24 43.66 -12.00
CA ASP A 416 23.33 43.15 -12.86
C ASP A 416 23.60 41.64 -12.64
N ARG A 417 22.53 40.83 -12.67
CA ARG A 417 22.59 39.38 -12.49
C ARG A 417 22.07 38.59 -13.68
N MET A 418 22.70 37.45 -13.90
CA MET A 418 22.25 36.45 -14.84
C MET A 418 21.03 35.69 -14.29
N VAL A 419 20.02 35.47 -15.13
CA VAL A 419 18.95 34.52 -14.88
C VAL A 419 19.28 33.23 -15.62
N VAL A 420 19.25 32.12 -14.91
CA VAL A 420 19.45 30.78 -15.47
C VAL A 420 18.10 30.06 -15.49
N VAL A 421 17.66 29.66 -16.68
CA VAL A 421 16.47 28.86 -16.91
C VAL A 421 16.90 27.44 -17.28
N GLY A 422 16.36 26.41 -16.64
CA GLY A 422 16.72 25.01 -16.87
C GLY A 422 15.50 24.12 -17.06
N ASP A 423 15.71 22.90 -17.56
CA ASP A 423 14.68 21.88 -17.77
C ASP A 423 13.45 22.41 -18.51
N VAL A 424 13.64 23.13 -19.62
CA VAL A 424 12.54 23.73 -20.39
C VAL A 424 11.85 22.64 -21.21
N ARG A 425 10.61 22.34 -20.86
CA ARG A 425 9.84 21.23 -21.43
C ARG A 425 8.42 21.62 -21.75
N LEU A 426 7.89 21.05 -22.83
CA LEU A 426 6.47 21.07 -23.15
C LEU A 426 5.88 19.73 -22.74
N GLU A 427 4.83 19.74 -21.96
CA GLU A 427 4.21 18.54 -21.40
C GLU A 427 2.70 18.53 -21.61
N THR A 428 2.10 17.37 -21.85
CA THR A 428 0.64 17.20 -21.74
C THR A 428 0.32 16.75 -20.33
N ARG A 429 -0.66 17.37 -19.66
CA ARG A 429 -1.06 17.01 -18.31
C ARG A 429 -2.56 17.13 -18.16
N PRO A 430 -3.22 16.38 -17.28
CA PRO A 430 -4.61 16.69 -16.95
C PRO A 430 -4.72 18.11 -16.38
N PRO A 431 -5.86 18.81 -16.59
CA PRO A 431 -6.11 20.06 -15.89
C PRO A 431 -6.04 19.82 -14.39
N VAL A 432 -5.46 20.76 -13.65
CA VAL A 432 -5.47 20.71 -12.18
C VAL A 432 -6.91 20.91 -11.72
N VAL A 433 -7.61 19.81 -11.50
CA VAL A 433 -8.92 19.83 -10.83
C VAL A 433 -8.65 20.14 -9.38
N GLN A 434 -8.87 21.39 -8.97
CA GLN A 434 -8.93 21.70 -7.55
C GLN A 434 -10.00 20.81 -6.94
N ARG A 435 -9.60 19.90 -6.04
CA ARG A 435 -10.54 19.08 -5.28
C ARG A 435 -11.52 20.03 -4.60
N LYS A 436 -12.76 20.05 -5.08
CA LYS A 436 -13.84 20.70 -4.35
C LYS A 436 -13.83 20.09 -2.96
N LYS A 437 -13.63 20.91 -1.93
CA LYS A 437 -13.79 20.46 -0.55
C LYS A 437 -15.13 19.75 -0.48
N ARG A 438 -15.16 18.55 0.10
CA ARG A 438 -16.45 17.90 0.35
C ARG A 438 -17.32 18.92 1.09
N PRO A 439 -18.59 19.10 0.69
CA PRO A 439 -19.49 19.92 1.46
C PRO A 439 -19.46 19.43 2.92
N ALA A 440 -19.57 20.35 3.86
CA ALA A 440 -19.67 19.99 5.26
C ALA A 440 -20.78 18.93 5.41
N PRO A 441 -20.58 17.88 6.22
CA PRO A 441 -21.60 16.87 6.41
C PRO A 441 -22.92 17.54 6.83
N SER A 442 -24.01 17.19 6.16
CA SER A 442 -25.35 17.64 6.53
C SER A 442 -25.97 16.63 7.50
N GLY A 443 -26.45 17.14 8.65
CA GLY A 443 -27.06 16.33 9.71
C GLY A 443 -26.29 16.38 11.02
N PRO A 444 -26.84 15.79 12.09
CA PRO A 444 -26.16 15.72 13.38
C PRO A 444 -24.89 14.88 13.23
N LEU A 445 -23.75 15.51 13.55
CA LEU A 445 -22.47 14.80 13.65
C LEU A 445 -22.46 14.00 14.96
N PRO A 446 -22.00 12.74 14.95
CA PRO A 446 -21.77 12.02 16.20
C PRO A 446 -20.69 12.77 16.98
N VAL A 447 -21.07 13.29 18.16
CA VAL A 447 -20.12 13.83 19.12
C VAL A 447 -19.54 12.63 19.86
N LEU A 448 -18.31 12.26 19.53
CA LEU A 448 -17.57 11.28 20.29
C LEU A 448 -17.01 11.98 21.52
N CYS A 449 -17.59 11.72 22.68
CA CYS A 449 -17.04 12.13 23.97
C CYS A 449 -16.37 10.93 24.66
N PRO A 450 -15.30 11.15 25.44
CA PRO A 450 -14.76 10.11 26.29
C PRO A 450 -15.83 9.59 27.26
N ALA A 451 -15.88 8.27 27.46
CA ALA A 451 -16.80 7.67 28.41
C ALA A 451 -16.60 8.26 29.83
N ALA A 452 -17.72 8.60 30.48
CA ALA A 452 -17.77 9.23 31.80
C ALA A 452 -17.37 8.26 32.93
N GLU A 453 -17.75 6.99 32.80
CA GLU A 453 -17.29 5.90 33.65
C GLU A 453 -16.54 4.87 32.80
N ARG A 454 -15.40 4.42 33.30
CA ARG A 454 -14.47 3.52 32.59
C ARG A 454 -14.24 2.32 33.49
N LYS A 455 -15.27 1.49 33.60
CA LYS A 455 -15.29 0.29 34.44
C LYS A 455 -15.82 -0.90 33.65
N VAL A 456 -15.12 -2.02 33.73
CA VAL A 456 -15.54 -3.30 33.17
C VAL A 456 -16.10 -4.17 34.29
N ALA A 457 -17.43 -4.22 34.37
CA ALA A 457 -18.12 -5.08 35.33
C ALA A 457 -17.88 -6.56 34.99
N CYS A 458 -16.98 -7.20 35.74
CA CYS A 458 -16.70 -8.62 35.66
C CYS A 458 -16.58 -9.24 37.06
N ALA A 459 -16.90 -10.53 37.17
CA ALA A 459 -16.66 -11.30 38.38
C ALA A 459 -15.41 -12.17 38.20
N VAL A 460 -14.50 -12.13 39.17
CA VAL A 460 -13.22 -12.85 39.12
C VAL A 460 -13.21 -13.92 40.22
N GLN A 461 -12.83 -15.14 39.85
CA GLN A 461 -12.66 -16.27 40.78
C GLN A 461 -11.33 -16.94 40.50
N GLN A 462 -10.74 -17.60 41.50
CA GLN A 462 -9.51 -18.38 41.37
C GLN A 462 -9.80 -19.86 41.67
N PRO A 463 -10.21 -20.67 40.66
CA PRO A 463 -10.59 -22.06 40.87
C PRO A 463 -9.45 -22.97 41.35
N SER A 464 -8.22 -22.63 40.98
CA SER A 464 -7.00 -23.32 41.39
C SER A 464 -5.84 -22.33 41.49
N PRO A 465 -4.69 -22.68 42.11
CA PRO A 465 -3.57 -21.76 42.28
C PRO A 465 -3.15 -21.06 40.97
N ALA A 466 -3.15 -21.78 39.85
CA ALA A 466 -2.72 -21.28 38.55
C ALA A 466 -3.88 -20.95 37.57
N GLU A 467 -5.13 -20.89 38.03
CA GLU A 467 -6.30 -20.58 37.18
C GLU A 467 -7.09 -19.37 37.66
N ILE A 468 -7.53 -18.52 36.74
CA ILE A 468 -8.43 -17.39 36.97
C ILE A 468 -9.65 -17.53 36.05
N ALA A 469 -10.84 -17.54 36.63
CA ALA A 469 -12.10 -17.52 35.88
C ALA A 469 -12.69 -16.10 35.90
N ILE A 470 -12.95 -15.54 34.72
CA ILE A 470 -13.46 -14.18 34.53
C ILE A 470 -14.83 -14.27 33.87
N THR A 471 -15.87 -13.94 34.63
CA THR A 471 -17.25 -13.89 34.11
C THR A 471 -17.58 -12.49 33.64
N LEU A 472 -17.83 -12.34 32.35
CA LEU A 472 -18.17 -11.09 31.67
C LEU A 472 -19.46 -11.26 30.87
N ARG A 473 -20.50 -10.49 31.20
CA ARG A 473 -21.84 -10.58 30.56
C ARG A 473 -22.38 -12.02 30.45
N GLY A 474 -22.17 -12.82 31.50
CA GLY A 474 -22.59 -14.23 31.55
C GLY A 474 -21.70 -15.22 30.79
N SER A 475 -20.67 -14.74 30.09
CA SER A 475 -19.67 -15.58 29.42
C SER A 475 -18.42 -15.72 30.28
N VAL A 476 -17.79 -16.90 30.30
CA VAL A 476 -16.63 -17.18 31.16
C VAL A 476 -15.37 -17.33 30.33
N PHE A 477 -14.39 -16.45 30.57
CA PHE A 477 -13.02 -16.62 30.11
C PHE A 477 -12.21 -17.35 31.19
N ARG A 478 -11.33 -18.27 30.79
CA ARG A 478 -10.47 -19.02 31.71
C ARG A 478 -9.02 -18.69 31.42
N VAL A 479 -8.32 -18.09 32.37
CA VAL A 479 -6.89 -17.82 32.27
C VAL A 479 -6.13 -18.89 33.04
N VAL A 480 -5.34 -19.69 32.33
CA VAL A 480 -4.60 -20.82 32.89
C VAL A 480 -3.10 -20.57 32.74
N SER A 481 -2.36 -20.68 33.84
CA SER A 481 -0.89 -20.63 33.86
C SER A 481 -0.28 -22.02 33.99
N GLU A 482 0.79 -22.26 33.25
CA GLU A 482 1.60 -23.47 33.31
C GLU A 482 3.07 -23.11 33.42
N PHE A 483 3.82 -23.88 34.21
CA PHE A 483 5.22 -23.64 34.51
C PHE A 483 6.07 -24.88 34.18
N SER A 484 7.23 -24.70 33.58
CA SER A 484 8.15 -25.82 33.33
C SER A 484 8.84 -26.27 34.62
N THR A 485 9.24 -27.54 34.67
CA THR A 485 10.19 -28.04 35.68
C THR A 485 11.51 -28.42 35.01
N PRO A 486 12.59 -28.71 35.78
CA PRO A 486 13.83 -29.24 35.22
C PRO A 486 13.66 -30.61 34.54
N GLU A 487 12.69 -31.39 35.01
CA GLU A 487 12.22 -32.58 34.29
C GLU A 487 11.30 -32.15 33.14
N PRO A 488 11.18 -32.91 32.04
CA PRO A 488 10.34 -32.53 30.89
C PRO A 488 8.84 -32.66 31.22
N ALA A 489 8.34 -31.79 32.09
CA ALA A 489 6.97 -31.74 32.59
C ALA A 489 6.49 -30.29 32.79
N TRP A 490 5.17 -30.13 32.81
CA TRP A 490 4.49 -28.87 33.09
C TRP A 490 3.64 -29.02 34.34
N VAL A 491 3.69 -28.03 35.23
CA VAL A 491 2.88 -27.98 36.45
C VAL A 491 1.98 -26.75 36.46
N ARG A 492 0.87 -26.82 37.22
CA ARG A 492 -0.12 -25.75 37.40
C ARG A 492 -0.19 -25.29 38.86
N GLY A 493 0.98 -25.07 39.45
CA GLY A 493 1.16 -24.77 40.88
C GLY A 493 2.61 -24.98 41.32
N PRO A 494 2.87 -25.07 42.64
CA PRO A 494 4.21 -25.32 43.17
C PRO A 494 4.73 -26.71 42.78
N SER A 495 6.05 -26.89 42.82
CA SER A 495 6.73 -28.16 42.56
C SER A 495 7.81 -28.45 43.60
N SER A 496 8.53 -29.56 43.47
CA SER A 496 9.73 -29.83 44.28
C SER A 496 10.88 -28.85 43.99
N SER A 497 10.89 -28.22 42.80
CA SER A 497 11.96 -27.32 42.37
C SER A 497 11.71 -25.85 42.70
N PHE A 498 10.45 -25.44 42.89
CA PHE A 498 10.10 -24.07 43.24
C PHE A 498 8.78 -23.98 44.02
N ASP A 499 8.65 -22.97 44.89
CA ASP A 499 7.35 -22.54 45.39
C ASP A 499 6.65 -21.61 44.40
N PHE A 500 5.33 -21.57 44.48
CA PHE A 500 4.49 -20.67 43.70
C PHE A 500 3.37 -20.09 44.58
N GLN A 501 3.23 -18.77 44.56
CA GLN A 501 2.12 -18.07 45.19
C GLN A 501 1.57 -16.99 44.25
N ARG A 502 0.24 -16.98 44.04
CA ARG A 502 -0.45 -15.98 43.23
C ARG A 502 -1.21 -14.98 44.09
N GLN A 503 -1.12 -13.71 43.74
CA GLN A 503 -2.00 -12.64 44.22
C GLN A 503 -2.75 -12.01 43.03
N ILE A 504 -4.03 -11.69 43.24
CA ILE A 504 -4.91 -11.11 42.22
C ILE A 504 -5.52 -9.81 42.75
N GLU A 505 -5.39 -8.73 41.99
CA GLU A 505 -5.94 -7.42 42.29
C GLU A 505 -6.88 -6.99 41.15
N GLN A 506 -8.18 -6.87 41.44
CA GLN A 506 -9.14 -6.36 40.46
C GLN A 506 -9.20 -4.83 40.49
N ARG A 507 -8.84 -4.21 39.37
CA ARG A 507 -8.98 -2.76 39.09
C ARG A 507 -10.20 -2.51 38.19
N ASP A 508 -10.48 -1.24 37.88
CA ASP A 508 -11.66 -0.86 37.12
C ASP A 508 -11.73 -1.49 35.71
N GLU A 509 -10.60 -1.62 35.01
CA GLU A 509 -10.54 -2.15 33.63
C GLU A 509 -9.49 -3.28 33.47
N ALA A 510 -8.88 -3.72 34.57
CA ALA A 510 -7.80 -4.71 34.54
C ALA A 510 -7.82 -5.60 35.78
N ILE A 511 -7.28 -6.80 35.63
CA ILE A 511 -7.04 -7.75 36.71
C ILE A 511 -5.52 -7.95 36.75
N VAL A 512 -4.88 -7.36 37.74
CA VAL A 512 -3.42 -7.42 37.93
C VAL A 512 -3.09 -8.69 38.71
N VAL A 513 -2.11 -9.44 38.22
CA VAL A 513 -1.67 -10.72 38.76
C VAL A 513 -0.20 -10.60 39.15
N ARG A 514 0.13 -11.03 40.37
CA ARG A 514 1.50 -11.13 40.87
C ARG A 514 1.78 -12.56 41.24
N ASP A 515 2.68 -13.18 40.49
CA ASP A 515 3.09 -14.56 40.66
C ASP A 515 4.49 -14.59 41.28
N THR A 516 4.58 -15.04 42.53
CA THR A 516 5.83 -15.15 43.28
C THR A 516 6.39 -16.56 43.13
N PHE A 517 7.62 -16.66 42.64
CA PHE A 517 8.37 -17.89 42.51
C PHE A 517 9.59 -17.87 43.42
N THR A 518 9.81 -18.95 44.17
CA THR A 518 11.02 -19.13 44.99
C THR A 518 11.73 -20.41 44.58
N ASN A 519 12.97 -20.29 44.08
CA ASN A 519 13.79 -21.45 43.71
C ASN A 519 14.15 -22.27 44.95
N ARG A 520 13.79 -23.57 44.96
CA ARG A 520 14.08 -24.50 46.06
C ARG A 520 15.38 -25.29 45.88
N THR A 521 16.07 -25.10 44.77
CA THR A 521 17.32 -25.77 44.45
C THR A 521 18.53 -24.92 44.84
N ASP A 522 19.71 -25.56 44.86
CA ASP A 522 21.01 -24.92 45.05
C ASP A 522 21.69 -24.57 43.71
N GLU A 523 20.96 -24.70 42.59
CA GLU A 523 21.42 -24.40 41.24
C GLU A 523 20.55 -23.33 40.57
N ASN A 524 21.02 -22.79 39.44
CA ASN A 524 20.19 -21.93 38.60
C ASN A 524 19.01 -22.75 38.08
N LEU A 525 17.80 -22.22 38.22
CA LEU A 525 16.56 -22.87 37.80
C LEU A 525 15.98 -22.16 36.57
N PRO A 526 16.10 -22.73 35.37
CA PRO A 526 15.32 -22.29 34.21
C PRO A 526 13.84 -22.52 34.47
N LEU A 527 13.03 -21.48 34.30
CA LEU A 527 11.59 -21.52 34.55
C LEU A 527 10.87 -20.86 33.38
N ILE A 528 10.17 -21.65 32.58
CA ILE A 528 9.29 -21.14 31.53
C ILE A 528 7.91 -20.90 32.14
N GLU A 529 7.36 -19.72 31.92
CA GLU A 529 6.00 -19.35 32.30
C GLU A 529 5.13 -19.25 31.05
N ARG A 530 3.92 -19.82 31.09
CA ARG A 530 2.92 -19.69 30.01
C ARG A 530 1.55 -19.39 30.57
N HIS A 531 1.00 -18.25 30.20
CA HIS A 531 -0.34 -17.80 30.57
C HIS A 531 -1.25 -17.85 29.34
N ARG A 532 -2.40 -18.51 29.42
CA ARG A 532 -3.37 -18.64 28.32
C ARG A 532 -4.74 -18.19 28.74
N ALA A 533 -5.28 -17.19 28.07
CA ALA A 533 -6.65 -16.72 28.24
C ALA A 533 -7.57 -17.40 27.22
N TYR A 534 -8.22 -18.47 27.66
CA TYR A 534 -9.21 -19.21 26.87
C TYR A 534 -10.54 -18.48 26.81
N ALA A 535 -11.08 -18.38 25.61
CA ALA A 535 -12.38 -17.80 25.34
C ALA A 535 -13.50 -18.85 25.44
N PRO A 536 -14.73 -18.41 25.80
CA PRO A 536 -15.90 -19.29 25.83
C PRO A 536 -16.36 -19.71 24.43
N LYS A 537 -15.88 -19.04 23.38
CA LYS A 537 -16.12 -19.30 21.96
C LYS A 537 -14.83 -19.01 21.20
N THR A 538 -14.68 -19.61 20.01
CA THR A 538 -13.59 -19.32 19.08
C THR A 538 -13.43 -17.82 18.85
N PHE A 539 -12.18 -17.35 18.84
CA PHE A 539 -11.87 -15.98 18.51
C PHE A 539 -12.18 -15.70 17.03
N THR A 540 -12.78 -14.54 16.77
CA THR A 540 -12.97 -14.01 15.43
C THR A 540 -11.75 -13.24 14.93
N LYS A 541 -10.96 -12.69 15.86
CA LYS A 541 -9.74 -11.94 15.54
C LYS A 541 -8.79 -11.91 16.73
N VAL A 542 -7.50 -11.84 16.47
CA VAL A 542 -6.45 -11.69 17.48
C VAL A 542 -5.46 -10.61 17.06
N TRP A 543 -4.74 -10.05 18.04
CA TRP A 543 -3.65 -9.11 17.88
C TRP A 543 -2.51 -9.54 18.79
N LEU A 544 -1.31 -9.68 18.23
CA LEU A 544 -0.07 -9.97 18.93
C LEU A 544 0.91 -8.85 18.59
N ALA A 545 1.52 -8.23 19.59
CA ALA A 545 2.37 -7.05 19.42
C ALA A 545 1.72 -5.91 18.61
N GLY A 546 0.41 -5.74 18.81
CA GLY A 546 -0.41 -4.76 18.12
C GLY A 546 -0.69 -5.01 16.64
N LEU A 547 -0.18 -6.11 16.07
CA LEU A 547 -0.48 -6.55 14.73
C LEU A 547 -1.50 -7.69 14.76
N SER A 548 -2.44 -7.70 13.82
CA SER A 548 -3.39 -8.81 13.68
C SER A 548 -2.81 -9.83 12.72
N PRO A 549 -2.36 -11.02 13.19
CA PRO A 549 -1.86 -12.06 12.30
C PRO A 549 -2.98 -12.63 11.44
N SER A 550 -2.65 -13.18 10.27
CA SER A 550 -3.61 -13.93 9.44
C SER A 550 -4.25 -15.04 10.26
N ASN A 551 -3.46 -15.97 10.77
CA ASN A 551 -3.99 -17.08 11.51
C ASN A 551 -4.29 -16.70 12.97
N LEU A 552 -5.40 -17.23 13.49
CA LEU A 552 -5.70 -17.16 14.92
C LEU A 552 -4.62 -17.88 15.72
N ALA A 553 -3.96 -18.90 15.15
CA ALA A 553 -2.76 -19.50 15.71
C ALA A 553 -1.48 -18.83 15.20
N SER A 554 -0.80 -18.05 16.05
CA SER A 554 0.42 -17.33 15.71
C SER A 554 1.26 -17.03 16.96
N SER A 555 2.47 -16.50 16.77
CA SER A 555 3.32 -16.00 17.84
C SER A 555 4.11 -14.76 17.39
N ALA A 556 4.38 -13.85 18.31
CA ALA A 556 5.23 -12.68 18.12
C ALA A 556 6.08 -12.46 19.38
N SER A 557 7.27 -11.89 19.23
CA SER A 557 8.10 -11.44 20.34
C SER A 557 8.64 -10.06 19.98
N ASP A 558 8.04 -9.05 20.61
CA ASP A 558 8.37 -7.65 20.40
C ASP A 558 8.30 -6.91 21.76
N PRO A 559 9.46 -6.64 22.39
CA PRO A 559 9.50 -5.92 23.66
C PRO A 559 8.93 -4.50 23.60
N GLU A 560 8.87 -3.87 22.42
CA GLU A 560 8.27 -2.53 22.28
C GLU A 560 6.74 -2.57 22.41
N ASN A 561 6.13 -3.74 22.18
CA ASN A 561 4.70 -3.96 22.35
C ASN A 561 4.40 -5.41 22.77
N PRO A 562 4.47 -5.77 24.06
CA PRO A 562 4.32 -7.15 24.51
C PRO A 562 2.85 -7.54 24.77
N THR A 563 1.91 -7.03 23.97
CA THR A 563 0.47 -7.27 24.16
C THR A 563 -0.05 -8.47 23.39
N SER A 564 -1.01 -9.18 23.99
CA SER A 564 -1.85 -10.18 23.31
C SER A 564 -3.31 -9.85 23.52
N TYR A 565 -4.13 -9.89 22.47
CA TYR A 565 -5.55 -9.58 22.57
C TYR A 565 -6.35 -10.44 21.60
N GLY A 566 -7.45 -11.02 22.07
CA GLY A 566 -8.36 -11.83 21.27
C GLY A 566 -9.79 -11.37 21.44
N THR A 567 -10.58 -11.41 20.36
CA THR A 567 -12.00 -11.05 20.37
C THR A 567 -12.86 -12.19 19.88
N THR A 568 -13.95 -12.43 20.59
CA THR A 568 -15.13 -13.14 20.07
C THR A 568 -16.00 -12.16 19.27
N ALA A 569 -17.17 -12.57 18.80
CA ALA A 569 -18.12 -11.67 18.15
C ALA A 569 -18.58 -10.50 19.05
N ASP A 570 -18.59 -10.68 20.37
CA ASP A 570 -19.25 -9.76 21.30
C ASP A 570 -18.32 -9.17 22.38
N LEU A 571 -17.22 -9.85 22.70
CA LEU A 571 -16.34 -9.59 23.84
C LEU A 571 -14.88 -9.78 23.46
N GLY A 572 -13.95 -9.19 24.20
CA GLY A 572 -12.52 -9.47 24.07
C GLY A 572 -11.82 -9.68 25.40
N ILE A 573 -10.60 -10.21 25.32
CA ILE A 573 -9.70 -10.42 26.44
C ILE A 573 -8.26 -10.22 25.99
N GLY A 574 -7.47 -9.51 26.79
CA GLY A 574 -6.06 -9.30 26.51
C GLY A 574 -5.15 -9.54 27.71
N LEU A 575 -3.87 -9.72 27.42
CA LEU A 575 -2.78 -10.00 28.34
C LEU A 575 -1.62 -9.04 28.08
N ILE A 576 -0.94 -8.61 29.14
CA ILE A 576 0.27 -7.79 29.07
C ILE A 576 1.17 -8.06 30.29
N PRO A 577 2.50 -8.19 30.12
CA PRO A 577 3.45 -8.17 31.23
C PRO A 577 3.63 -6.75 31.77
N LEU A 578 3.91 -6.62 33.06
CA LEU A 578 4.07 -5.35 33.77
C LEU A 578 5.42 -5.21 34.47
N ASP A 579 6.11 -6.31 34.78
CA ASP A 579 7.48 -6.27 35.29
C ASP A 579 8.52 -6.18 34.15
N ASP A 580 9.70 -5.67 34.50
CA ASP A 580 10.78 -5.37 33.56
C ASP A 580 11.38 -6.61 32.89
N VAL A 581 11.45 -7.75 33.59
CA VAL A 581 11.98 -9.00 33.06
C VAL A 581 11.02 -9.58 32.03
N ALA A 582 9.74 -9.75 32.40
CA ALA A 582 8.73 -10.32 31.52
C ALA A 582 8.44 -9.43 30.31
N LEU A 583 8.56 -8.10 30.43
CA LEU A 583 8.46 -7.17 29.28
C LEU A 583 9.53 -7.47 28.21
N VAL A 584 10.77 -7.72 28.62
CA VAL A 584 11.88 -8.00 27.69
C VAL A 584 11.81 -9.41 27.12
N HIS A 585 11.40 -10.38 27.92
CA HIS A 585 11.33 -11.79 27.51
C HIS A 585 10.03 -12.19 26.79
N ALA A 586 9.05 -11.27 26.74
CA ALA A 586 7.70 -11.55 26.29
C ALA A 586 7.66 -12.29 24.95
N THR A 587 7.02 -13.45 24.97
CA THR A 587 6.53 -14.14 23.79
C THR A 587 5.01 -14.15 23.82
N ASN A 588 4.41 -13.40 22.91
CA ASN A 588 2.97 -13.36 22.70
C ASN A 588 2.57 -14.48 21.74
N PHE A 589 1.47 -15.16 22.01
CA PHE A 589 0.96 -16.21 21.14
C PHE A 589 -0.55 -16.29 21.16
N SER A 590 -1.11 -16.98 20.18
CA SER A 590 -2.54 -17.21 20.09
C SER A 590 -2.83 -18.56 19.44
N ALA A 591 -4.08 -19.00 19.60
CA ALA A 591 -4.72 -20.08 18.90
C ALA A 591 -6.19 -19.72 18.64
N GLU A 592 -6.97 -20.64 18.06
CA GLU A 592 -8.38 -20.43 17.78
C GLU A 592 -9.22 -20.10 19.04
N ASP A 593 -8.83 -20.63 20.20
CA ASP A 593 -9.59 -20.54 21.44
C ASP A 593 -8.88 -19.76 22.55
N HIS A 594 -7.64 -19.31 22.37
CA HIS A 594 -6.90 -18.56 23.38
C HIS A 594 -5.86 -17.58 22.83
N VAL A 595 -5.56 -16.56 23.63
CA VAL A 595 -4.38 -15.69 23.49
C VAL A 595 -3.51 -15.91 24.70
N GLY A 596 -2.21 -15.69 24.56
CA GLY A 596 -1.24 -16.08 25.56
C GLY A 596 -0.02 -15.20 25.63
N LEU A 597 0.57 -15.20 26.82
CA LEU A 597 1.80 -14.53 27.17
C LEU A 597 2.75 -15.58 27.77
N ALA A 598 4.00 -15.58 27.35
CA ALA A 598 5.01 -16.49 27.87
C ALA A 598 6.34 -15.78 28.13
N ASP A 599 7.04 -16.23 29.17
CA ASP A 599 8.47 -16.00 29.36
C ASP A 599 9.18 -17.35 29.14
N ASN A 600 10.00 -17.44 28.09
CA ASN A 600 10.76 -18.65 27.77
C ASN A 600 12.24 -18.56 28.21
N GLN A 601 12.64 -17.49 28.89
CA GLN A 601 14.03 -17.13 29.15
C GLN A 601 14.34 -16.90 30.64
N LEU A 602 13.34 -16.86 31.52
CA LEU A 602 13.55 -16.66 32.95
C LEU A 602 14.43 -17.78 33.57
N VAL A 603 15.45 -17.34 34.31
CA VAL A 603 16.31 -18.21 35.12
C VAL A 603 16.41 -17.63 36.52
N LEU A 604 16.02 -18.42 37.52
CA LEU A 604 16.10 -18.04 38.92
C LEU A 604 17.42 -18.50 39.52
N ALA A 605 18.15 -17.59 40.16
CA ALA A 605 19.34 -17.94 40.92
C ALA A 605 19.01 -18.91 42.09
N PRO A 606 19.99 -19.68 42.60
CA PRO A 606 19.79 -20.57 43.74
C PRO A 606 19.13 -19.84 44.90
N ARG A 607 18.06 -20.43 45.47
CA ARG A 607 17.32 -19.88 46.62
C ARG A 607 16.69 -18.50 46.40
N ALA A 608 16.75 -17.93 45.20
CA ALA A 608 16.23 -16.60 44.91
C ALA A 608 14.70 -16.61 44.81
N THR A 609 14.11 -15.44 45.04
CA THR A 609 12.68 -15.18 44.83
C THR A 609 12.50 -14.11 43.76
N HIS A 610 11.58 -14.33 42.84
CA HIS A 610 11.19 -13.40 41.79
C HIS A 610 9.66 -13.24 41.79
N VAL A 611 9.19 -12.05 41.41
CA VAL A 611 7.76 -11.75 41.27
C VAL A 611 7.53 -11.32 39.84
N THR A 612 6.79 -12.14 39.10
CA THR A 612 6.33 -11.84 37.75
C THR A 612 5.01 -11.08 37.87
N GLU A 613 4.93 -9.86 37.34
CA GLU A 613 3.72 -9.03 37.36
C GLU A 613 3.13 -8.93 35.95
N TRP A 614 1.85 -9.25 35.80
CA TRP A 614 1.16 -9.19 34.51
C TRP A 614 -0.32 -8.86 34.72
N ALA A 615 -1.03 -8.50 33.66
CA ALA A 615 -2.45 -8.14 33.75
C ALA A 615 -3.32 -8.81 32.68
N VAL A 616 -4.57 -9.06 33.06
CA VAL A 616 -5.65 -9.47 32.18
C VAL A 616 -6.62 -8.30 32.00
N LEU A 617 -6.93 -7.96 30.75
CA LEU A 617 -7.77 -6.83 30.39
C LEU A 617 -8.99 -7.31 29.59
N PRO A 618 -10.14 -7.56 30.23
CA PRO A 618 -11.37 -7.90 29.54
C PRO A 618 -12.02 -6.66 28.90
N THR A 619 -12.64 -6.83 27.73
CA THR A 619 -13.36 -5.77 27.02
C THR A 619 -14.81 -6.17 26.76
N THR A 620 -15.72 -5.22 26.94
CA THR A 620 -17.17 -5.41 26.77
C THR A 620 -17.64 -5.33 25.32
N SER A 621 -16.72 -5.17 24.39
CA SER A 621 -16.95 -5.14 22.95
C SER A 621 -15.71 -5.70 22.23
N PRO A 622 -15.83 -6.19 20.99
CA PRO A 622 -14.69 -6.69 20.21
C PRO A 622 -13.83 -5.54 19.63
N ASP A 623 -13.62 -4.48 20.41
CA ASP A 623 -12.87 -3.28 19.99
C ASP A 623 -11.44 -3.33 20.52
N TYR A 624 -10.47 -3.34 19.60
CA TYR A 624 -9.05 -3.30 19.92
C TYR A 624 -8.63 -1.99 20.60
N PHE A 625 -9.23 -0.86 20.23
CA PHE A 625 -8.87 0.43 20.85
C PHE A 625 -9.41 0.55 22.27
N GLN A 626 -10.51 -0.14 22.60
CA GLN A 626 -10.95 -0.26 24.00
C GLN A 626 -9.86 -0.96 24.85
N PHE A 627 -9.28 -2.05 24.34
CA PHE A 627 -8.17 -2.74 25.01
C PHE A 627 -6.93 -1.85 25.14
N ILE A 628 -6.51 -1.16 24.08
CA ILE A 628 -5.33 -0.29 24.11
C ILE A 628 -5.50 0.88 25.09
N ASN A 629 -6.70 1.46 25.15
CA ASN A 629 -7.00 2.50 26.13
C ASN A 629 -6.95 1.99 27.58
N ALA A 630 -7.30 0.72 27.82
CA ALA A 630 -7.16 0.10 29.13
C ALA A 630 -5.70 -0.19 29.47
N VAL A 631 -4.91 -0.71 28.52
CA VAL A 631 -3.46 -0.93 28.66
C VAL A 631 -2.75 0.38 29.03
N ALA A 632 -2.99 1.46 28.28
CA ALA A 632 -2.34 2.75 28.52
C ALA A 632 -2.57 3.27 29.94
N LYS A 633 -3.71 2.96 30.57
CA LYS A 633 -3.99 3.37 31.95
C LYS A 633 -3.28 2.48 32.96
N VAL A 634 -3.26 1.17 32.74
CA VAL A 634 -2.53 0.24 33.63
C VAL A 634 -1.06 0.64 33.74
N LEU A 635 -0.45 1.06 32.63
CA LEU A 635 0.94 1.53 32.57
C LEU A 635 1.17 2.94 33.15
N GLN A 636 0.12 3.74 33.35
CA GLN A 636 0.22 5.08 33.97
C GLN A 636 0.24 5.02 35.51
N PHE A 637 -0.03 3.87 36.11
CA PHE A 637 -0.09 3.65 37.56
C PHE A 637 1.04 2.75 38.09
N THR A 638 2.08 2.50 37.30
CA THR A 638 3.31 1.79 37.68
C THR A 638 4.45 2.74 37.96
#